data_AF-A0A8C1VFR0-F1
#
_entry.id   AF-A0A8C1VFR0-F1
#
_cell.length_a   1.000
_cell.length_b   1.000
_cell.length_c   1.000
_cell.angle_alpha   90.00
_cell.angle_beta   90.00
_cell.angle_gamma   90.00
#
_symmetry.space_group_name_H-M   'P 1'
#
loop_
_entity.id
_entity.type
_entity.pdbx_description
1 polymer ?
#
loop_
_entity_poly.entity_id
_entity_poly.type
_entity_poly.pdbx_seq_one_letter_code
_entity_poly.pdbx_strand_id
1 'polypeptide(L)'
;MRNLSLLQRFRCVDLSIPGSPQCMSIRSETGTVLVASELAITEFDHRTQEVYKEVSLTADDYLPEDGGGVVVAIQDLPDQESVCVATASGDVILYNLNTSQLECVGSVESGLTGMTWSPDQELVTLTTGQDTIIMMTKDFEPITEVAINQDDFGEDKFITVGWGKKETQFHGSEGKQAAQRKTAEVQPALPWDDRKPRITWRGDGQFFAVSSVCPQTGARKVRIWNRECVLQATSEVVNGLEQPLCWKPSGSLIASTQRHPNKHSVVFMEKNGLLHGDFTLPFGKEQVKVKELLWNSDSTVLAVWMEDLKPRENNHLSTYIQLWTVGNYHWYLKQSLHFGNEPLRAPACVCWDPEKPLRLHLLTRGWASYTYDWGWSTQRSHGNDCHDNANVAVIDGDKILVTTFRQCVIPPPMCAFELQLPVPVNLVTFHSQAQRTNELAALTADGHIYVYGQGKSYNLKLNSNIMSDVPVDGFVISLCHGLRNGTVALQLDDGQIRKLSLTEWKDSTGNIINFPRPCVQTALCTLSGEEHLIGLTERSHLYIGDSLVASNISSFVVYDDFLLLTTHSHMCLCLNLSTLSIKGLQAALSSDANQNDETVRKVERGSRIVSVVPQDTRLILQMPRGNLETIHHRALVLLYVNLKIEKMIPDKFKQHDLDSFESLCCCMRKLRINLNLIYDHNPTVFLDNLEMFLKQIDSINYINLFLTELKEEDTTTTMFPCPSRSASSSAAGKEGKKVDIICDALRSTMETLDPQKSVPPYCLCVLTSHVRKTTPELEIALQKVHELRGESQLAKSVSAEEALKYLLFLVNVNELYEHSLGTYDFDLVLMVAEKSQKDPKEYLPFLNMLKTLEPNYQRYTIDKHLKRYRKALHHLSKCGEEHFTELLSLVKDQRLYSDALELYPSDSEQYKTLSVAYAEHLVEQQQAEQAGLLLWRCGENARALQAFISCTSWRNALAVATHIPLPPEQLALLARDLAGRDLCHARRHAEAALCLEQYAKDCEEAISALIQGAAWEEALRLIYLYNRQDIIETDLKSALLDAHSNQTSFLESQKALFNRHKNRLAVVRELKAKARLELFDAELYSEASSVLTGSHLGSKYSRSNSRISSRSSKNRRKAEGKKHSLKEGSPFEDIALLNALTQIITIVDKMRVHSLLKALVLFQSDGAASSLQRDYGELLQLMETALPEIWTENLHPYPGNPINKSSCYFPNI
;
A
#
# COMPACT_ATOMS: atom_id res chain seq x y z
N MET A 1 20.57 12.21 5.94
CA MET A 1 20.65 12.25 7.41
C MET A 1 21.10 10.90 7.93
N ARG A 2 22.34 10.52 7.61
CA ARG A 2 23.00 9.29 8.09
C ARG A 2 24.40 9.67 8.57
N ASN A 3 24.92 8.90 9.50
CA ASN A 3 26.29 8.97 9.99
C ASN A 3 27.02 7.68 9.61
N LEU A 4 28.34 7.77 9.46
CA LEU A 4 29.19 6.59 9.43
C LEU A 4 29.41 6.17 10.88
N SER A 5 28.96 4.98 11.26
CA SER A 5 29.23 4.38 12.57
C SER A 5 30.28 3.29 12.41
N LEU A 6 31.33 3.34 13.22
CA LEU A 6 32.34 2.29 13.27
C LEU A 6 31.70 1.03 13.86
N LEU A 7 31.62 -0.04 13.05
CA LEU A 7 31.05 -1.33 13.45
C LEU A 7 32.13 -2.22 14.07
N GLN A 8 33.29 -2.27 13.43
CA GLN A 8 34.39 -3.13 13.85
C GLN A 8 35.74 -2.45 13.62
N ARG A 9 36.66 -2.70 14.55
CA ARG A 9 38.06 -2.32 14.44
C ARG A 9 38.91 -3.52 14.79
N PHE A 10 39.52 -4.13 13.79
CA PHE A 10 40.55 -5.13 14.02
C PHE A 10 41.89 -4.44 14.22
N ARG A 11 42.68 -4.95 15.16
CA ARG A 11 44.04 -4.51 15.42
C ARG A 11 44.92 -5.74 15.56
N CYS A 12 45.93 -5.85 14.71
CA CYS A 12 47.04 -6.79 14.86
C CYS A 12 48.28 -6.00 15.26
N VAL A 13 48.93 -6.40 16.35
CA VAL A 13 50.17 -5.80 16.88
C VAL A 13 51.25 -6.88 16.84
N ASP A 14 52.51 -6.50 16.68
CA ASP A 14 53.69 -7.39 16.75
C ASP A 14 53.95 -8.27 15.52
N LEU A 15 53.65 -7.79 14.31
CA LEU A 15 54.19 -8.40 13.09
C LEU A 15 55.71 -8.10 13.03
N SER A 16 56.54 -9.09 13.36
CA SER A 16 58.01 -8.97 13.34
C SER A 16 58.56 -9.14 11.92
N ILE A 17 58.15 -8.25 11.01
CA ILE A 17 58.54 -8.29 9.59
C ILE A 17 59.75 -7.36 9.38
N PRO A 18 60.77 -7.79 8.62
CA PRO A 18 61.96 -6.97 8.37
C PRO A 18 61.66 -5.73 7.51
N GLY A 19 62.33 -4.62 7.82
CA GLY A 19 62.19 -3.34 7.10
C GLY A 19 60.98 -2.51 7.54
N SER A 20 60.66 -1.48 6.76
CA SER A 20 59.51 -0.59 6.94
C SER A 20 58.50 -0.75 5.80
N PRO A 21 57.19 -0.72 6.07
CA PRO A 21 56.19 -0.86 5.02
C PRO A 21 56.18 0.38 4.10
N GLN A 22 56.29 0.15 2.79
CA GLN A 22 56.32 1.21 1.77
C GLN A 22 55.04 1.26 0.95
N CYS A 23 54.53 0.11 0.50
CA CYS A 23 53.29 0.01 -0.26
C CYS A 23 52.49 -1.22 0.19
N MET A 24 51.17 -1.19 -0.01
CA MET A 24 50.32 -2.34 0.29
C MET A 24 49.22 -2.55 -0.75
N SER A 25 48.80 -3.80 -0.91
CA SER A 25 47.65 -4.21 -1.73
C SER A 25 46.83 -5.26 -0.97
N ILE A 26 45.55 -5.40 -1.32
CA ILE A 26 44.62 -6.32 -0.66
C ILE A 26 44.30 -7.44 -1.64
N ARG A 27 44.44 -8.69 -1.18
CA ARG A 27 43.99 -9.87 -1.93
C ARG A 27 42.53 -10.12 -1.62
N SER A 28 41.64 -9.74 -2.53
CA SER A 28 40.18 -9.80 -2.29
C SER A 28 39.70 -11.23 -2.02
N GLU A 29 40.27 -12.22 -2.71
CA GLU A 29 39.84 -13.63 -2.63
C GLU A 29 40.13 -14.26 -1.26
N THR A 30 41.30 -13.97 -0.69
CA THR A 30 41.77 -14.54 0.59
C THR A 30 41.55 -13.61 1.77
N GLY A 31 41.38 -12.30 1.52
CA GLY A 31 41.33 -11.26 2.56
C GLY A 31 42.68 -10.97 3.22
N THR A 32 43.79 -11.46 2.64
CA THR A 32 45.15 -11.22 3.14
C THR A 32 45.70 -9.88 2.64
N VAL A 33 46.67 -9.34 3.36
CA VAL A 33 47.33 -8.08 3.03
C VAL A 33 48.72 -8.38 2.48
N LEU A 34 49.00 -7.86 1.29
CA LEU A 34 50.32 -7.89 0.67
C LEU A 34 51.01 -6.57 0.95
N VAL A 35 52.25 -6.65 1.45
CA VAL A 35 53.05 -5.47 1.77
C VAL A 35 54.42 -5.59 1.14
N ALA A 36 54.85 -4.51 0.51
CA ALA A 36 56.23 -4.36 0.06
C ALA A 36 57.00 -3.48 1.05
N SER A 37 58.17 -3.94 1.46
CA SER A 37 59.17 -3.21 2.24
C SER A 37 60.42 -2.95 1.41
N GLU A 38 61.40 -2.22 1.96
CA GLU A 38 62.73 -2.09 1.34
C GLU A 38 63.51 -3.43 1.19
N LEU A 39 63.05 -4.53 1.81
CA LEU A 39 63.77 -5.82 1.83
C LEU A 39 63.00 -6.98 1.18
N ALA A 40 61.69 -7.01 1.32
CA ALA A 40 60.87 -8.18 0.99
C ALA A 40 59.41 -7.82 0.67
N ILE A 41 58.73 -8.73 -0.02
CA ILE A 41 57.27 -8.77 -0.15
C ILE A 41 56.74 -9.78 0.86
N THR A 42 55.80 -9.35 1.70
CA THR A 42 55.21 -10.19 2.74
C THR A 42 53.70 -10.26 2.57
N GLU A 43 53.17 -11.47 2.58
CA GLU A 43 51.75 -11.76 2.66
C GLU A 43 51.40 -12.18 4.09
N PHE A 44 50.47 -11.47 4.73
CA PHE A 44 49.99 -11.84 6.05
C PHE A 44 48.47 -11.72 6.16
N ASP A 45 47.91 -12.48 7.08
CA ASP A 45 46.50 -12.40 7.45
C ASP A 45 46.31 -11.47 8.64
N HIS A 46 45.54 -10.42 8.45
CA HIS A 46 45.21 -9.48 9.52
C HIS A 46 44.32 -10.09 10.62
N ARG A 47 43.68 -11.25 10.38
CA ARG A 47 42.77 -11.93 11.32
C ARG A 47 43.48 -13.00 12.14
N THR A 48 44.21 -13.91 11.49
CA THR A 48 44.95 -14.98 12.19
C THR A 48 46.28 -14.49 12.77
N GLN A 49 46.74 -13.30 12.36
CA GLN A 49 48.04 -12.75 12.73
C GLN A 49 49.23 -13.59 12.23
N GLU A 50 48.98 -14.46 11.24
CA GLU A 50 49.99 -15.33 10.65
C GLU A 50 50.55 -14.71 9.36
N VAL A 51 51.87 -14.79 9.21
CA VAL A 51 52.56 -14.50 7.95
C VAL A 51 52.55 -15.76 7.11
N TYR A 52 51.91 -15.72 5.93
CA TYR A 52 51.77 -16.89 5.07
C TYR A 52 52.99 -17.08 4.17
N LYS A 53 53.46 -15.99 3.55
CA LYS A 53 54.56 -16.02 2.58
C LYS A 53 55.42 -14.78 2.72
N GLU A 54 56.73 -14.97 2.58
CA GLU A 54 57.71 -13.90 2.54
C GLU A 54 58.73 -14.23 1.45
N VAL A 55 58.97 -13.28 0.54
CA VAL A 55 59.98 -13.40 -0.52
C VAL A 55 60.90 -12.18 -0.47
N SER A 56 62.21 -12.43 -0.44
CA SER A 56 63.22 -11.39 -0.38
C SER A 56 63.41 -10.75 -1.76
N LEU A 57 63.39 -9.43 -1.82
CA LEU A 57 63.73 -8.65 -3.02
C LEU A 57 65.24 -8.33 -3.10
N THR A 58 65.97 -8.50 -2.00
CA THR A 58 67.43 -8.28 -1.96
C THR A 58 68.23 -9.51 -2.37
N ALA A 59 67.67 -10.72 -2.20
CA ALA A 59 68.36 -11.97 -2.52
C ALA A 59 68.69 -12.12 -4.02
N ASP A 60 67.85 -11.55 -4.88
CA ASP A 60 67.98 -11.58 -6.35
C ASP A 60 68.47 -10.22 -6.93
N ASP A 61 69.11 -9.38 -6.10
CA ASP A 61 69.65 -8.05 -6.46
C ASP A 61 68.64 -7.02 -7.01
N TYR A 62 67.32 -7.25 -6.85
CA TYR A 62 66.28 -6.28 -7.26
C TYR A 62 66.24 -5.03 -6.37
N LEU A 63 66.58 -5.17 -5.09
CA LEU A 63 66.75 -4.06 -4.15
C LEU A 63 68.11 -4.18 -3.44
N PRO A 64 68.75 -3.06 -3.05
CA PRO A 64 70.03 -3.09 -2.36
C PRO A 64 69.88 -3.57 -0.90
N GLU A 65 70.84 -4.38 -0.43
CA GLU A 65 70.87 -4.91 0.95
C GLU A 65 71.08 -3.84 2.04
N ASP A 66 71.44 -2.60 1.65
CA ASP A 66 71.68 -1.48 2.57
C ASP A 66 70.39 -0.85 3.12
N GLY A 67 69.23 -1.35 2.72
CA GLY A 67 67.92 -0.83 3.10
C GLY A 67 67.56 0.49 2.41
N GLY A 68 68.32 0.90 1.39
CA GLY A 68 68.05 2.07 0.55
C GLY A 68 67.02 1.80 -0.55
N GLY A 69 66.54 0.56 -0.70
CA GLY A 69 65.57 0.14 -1.70
C GLY A 69 64.23 0.84 -1.57
N VAL A 70 63.66 1.27 -2.71
CA VAL A 70 62.35 1.93 -2.75
C VAL A 70 61.44 1.20 -3.72
N VAL A 71 60.34 0.67 -3.20
CA VAL A 71 59.20 0.16 -3.97
C VAL A 71 58.23 1.30 -4.22
N VAL A 72 57.84 1.46 -5.48
CA VAL A 72 57.00 2.55 -5.96
C VAL A 72 55.52 2.21 -5.84
N ALA A 73 55.16 0.96 -6.16
CA ALA A 73 53.81 0.45 -5.99
C ALA A 73 53.79 -1.08 -6.01
N ILE A 74 52.71 -1.63 -5.47
CA ILE A 74 52.39 -3.06 -5.44
C ILE A 74 50.92 -3.23 -5.82
N GLN A 75 50.60 -4.22 -6.65
CA GLN A 75 49.24 -4.53 -7.07
C GLN A 75 49.04 -6.04 -7.14
N ASP A 76 47.97 -6.54 -6.51
CA ASP A 76 47.49 -7.91 -6.67
C ASP A 76 46.80 -8.09 -8.03
N LEU A 77 47.14 -9.15 -8.75
CA LEU A 77 46.57 -9.55 -10.04
C LEU A 77 45.98 -10.97 -9.92
N PRO A 78 44.71 -11.09 -9.49
CA PRO A 78 44.08 -12.39 -9.24
C PRO A 78 44.08 -13.31 -10.46
N ASP A 79 43.80 -12.78 -11.66
CA ASP A 79 43.71 -13.54 -12.90
C ASP A 79 45.05 -14.20 -13.31
N GLN A 80 46.17 -13.64 -12.87
CA GLN A 80 47.52 -14.18 -13.09
C GLN A 80 48.08 -14.91 -11.85
N GLU A 81 47.30 -15.00 -10.77
CA GLU A 81 47.72 -15.53 -9.46
C GLU A 81 49.07 -14.95 -8.99
N SER A 82 49.31 -13.68 -9.30
CA SER A 82 50.61 -13.03 -9.17
C SER A 82 50.48 -11.61 -8.62
N VAL A 83 51.59 -11.08 -8.09
CA VAL A 83 51.67 -9.73 -7.56
C VAL A 83 52.66 -8.93 -8.39
N CYS A 84 52.21 -7.80 -8.93
CA CYS A 84 53.07 -6.91 -9.69
C CYS A 84 53.67 -5.84 -8.77
N VAL A 85 54.99 -5.68 -8.82
CA VAL A 85 55.77 -4.74 -8.01
C VAL A 85 56.66 -3.90 -8.91
N ALA A 86 56.64 -2.58 -8.71
CA ALA A 86 57.52 -1.66 -9.42
C ALA A 86 58.54 -1.06 -8.46
N THR A 87 59.83 -1.09 -8.81
CA THR A 87 60.92 -0.52 -8.02
C THR A 87 61.36 0.84 -8.56
N ALA A 88 61.94 1.68 -7.71
CA ALA A 88 62.46 2.98 -8.13
C ALA A 88 63.70 2.86 -9.04
N SER A 89 64.41 1.73 -9.02
CA SER A 89 65.54 1.42 -9.92
C SER A 89 65.10 1.24 -11.37
N GLY A 90 63.83 0.90 -11.62
CA GLY A 90 63.29 0.72 -12.96
C GLY A 90 62.64 -0.63 -13.21
N ASP A 91 62.70 -1.56 -12.26
CA ASP A 91 62.30 -2.95 -12.47
C ASP A 91 60.80 -3.15 -12.19
N VAL A 92 60.15 -3.89 -13.08
CA VAL A 92 58.77 -4.38 -12.94
C VAL A 92 58.85 -5.88 -12.72
N ILE A 93 58.45 -6.29 -11.54
CA ILE A 93 58.64 -7.65 -11.03
C ILE A 93 57.26 -8.29 -10.85
N LEU A 94 57.10 -9.49 -11.38
CA LEU A 94 55.94 -10.33 -11.16
C LEU A 94 56.31 -11.42 -10.16
N TYR A 95 55.65 -11.42 -9.02
CA TYR A 95 55.79 -12.44 -7.99
C TYR A 95 54.65 -13.45 -8.11
N ASN A 96 54.96 -14.67 -8.54
CA ASN A 96 53.96 -15.73 -8.65
C ASN A 96 53.70 -16.33 -7.26
N LEU A 97 52.44 -16.24 -6.80
CA LEU A 97 52.09 -16.66 -5.46
C LEU A 97 52.13 -18.19 -5.30
N ASN A 98 51.87 -18.96 -6.36
CA ASN A 98 51.83 -20.42 -6.29
C ASN A 98 53.22 -21.05 -6.29
N THR A 99 54.14 -20.54 -7.11
CA THR A 99 55.51 -21.06 -7.21
C THR A 99 56.48 -20.35 -6.26
N SER A 100 56.09 -19.20 -5.69
CA SER A 100 56.96 -18.31 -4.91
C SER A 100 58.21 -17.85 -5.67
N GLN A 101 58.09 -17.70 -7.00
CA GLN A 101 59.16 -17.24 -7.87
C GLN A 101 58.97 -15.77 -8.25
N LEU A 102 60.08 -15.03 -8.32
CA LEU A 102 60.14 -13.67 -8.84
C LEU A 102 60.59 -13.71 -10.30
N GLU A 103 59.89 -12.97 -11.16
CA GLU A 103 60.24 -12.78 -12.56
C GLU A 103 60.29 -11.28 -12.87
N CYS A 104 61.40 -10.80 -13.44
CA CYS A 104 61.48 -9.43 -13.94
C CYS A 104 60.91 -9.39 -15.36
N VAL A 105 59.73 -8.79 -15.50
CA VAL A 105 58.98 -8.69 -16.76
C VAL A 105 59.30 -7.41 -17.54
N GLY A 106 59.98 -6.45 -16.92
CA GLY A 106 60.46 -5.25 -17.59
C GLY A 106 61.43 -4.45 -16.73
N SER A 107 62.35 -3.71 -17.37
CA SER A 107 63.28 -2.81 -16.67
C SER A 107 63.46 -1.52 -17.47
N VAL A 108 63.38 -0.37 -16.79
CA VAL A 108 63.44 0.97 -17.38
C VAL A 108 64.66 1.71 -16.82
N GLU A 109 65.65 2.00 -17.66
CA GLU A 109 66.93 2.61 -17.24
C GLU A 109 66.80 3.95 -16.50
N SER A 110 65.74 4.72 -16.78
CA SER A 110 65.51 6.00 -16.12
C SER A 110 64.85 5.89 -14.73
N GLY A 111 64.56 4.68 -14.28
CA GLY A 111 63.80 4.41 -13.06
C GLY A 111 62.30 4.65 -13.22
N LEU A 112 61.52 4.09 -12.28
CA LEU A 112 60.08 4.29 -12.22
C LEU A 112 59.72 5.26 -11.09
N THR A 113 58.76 6.13 -11.36
CA THR A 113 58.25 7.13 -10.41
C THR A 113 56.82 6.87 -9.97
N GLY A 114 56.08 6.05 -10.71
CA GLY A 114 54.71 5.65 -10.41
C GLY A 114 54.28 4.43 -11.22
N MET A 115 53.40 3.61 -10.65
CA MET A 115 52.70 2.53 -11.34
C MET A 115 51.25 2.50 -10.84
N THR A 116 50.31 2.35 -11.76
CA THR A 116 48.91 2.06 -11.43
C THR A 116 48.27 1.24 -12.54
N TRP A 117 47.42 0.31 -12.13
CA TRP A 117 46.64 -0.54 -13.03
C TRP A 117 45.29 0.10 -13.32
N SER A 118 44.76 -0.16 -14.51
CA SER A 118 43.36 0.15 -14.81
C SER A 118 42.45 -0.68 -13.88
N PRO A 119 41.22 -0.22 -13.56
CA PRO A 119 40.34 -0.92 -12.62
C PRO A 119 39.92 -2.32 -13.08
N ASP A 120 39.93 -2.57 -14.38
CA ASP A 120 39.71 -3.87 -15.02
C ASP A 120 40.99 -4.72 -15.12
N GLN A 121 42.14 -4.20 -14.66
CA GLN A 121 43.46 -4.85 -14.66
C GLN A 121 43.99 -5.29 -16.05
N GLU A 122 43.45 -4.72 -17.13
CA GLU A 122 43.89 -5.03 -18.49
C GLU A 122 45.08 -4.18 -18.96
N LEU A 123 45.29 -3.00 -18.33
CA LEU A 123 46.34 -2.05 -18.69
C LEU A 123 47.14 -1.65 -17.44
N VAL A 124 48.46 -1.57 -17.59
CA VAL A 124 49.34 -0.97 -16.59
C VAL A 124 49.91 0.34 -17.13
N THR A 125 49.82 1.37 -16.30
CA THR A 125 50.38 2.70 -16.59
C THR A 125 51.53 2.99 -15.65
N LEU A 126 52.69 3.26 -16.26
CA LEU A 126 53.95 3.54 -15.59
C LEU A 126 54.37 4.98 -15.88
N THR A 127 54.93 5.67 -14.90
CA THR A 127 55.65 6.94 -15.13
C THR A 127 57.12 6.75 -14.83
N THR A 128 57.98 7.31 -15.69
CA THR A 128 59.43 7.13 -15.64
C THR A 128 60.14 8.32 -14.96
N GLY A 129 61.45 8.20 -14.69
CA GLY A 129 62.29 9.31 -14.23
C GLY A 129 62.58 10.38 -15.28
N GLN A 130 62.25 10.12 -16.55
CA GLN A 130 62.36 11.08 -17.66
C GLN A 130 61.05 11.83 -17.95
N ASP A 131 60.08 11.80 -17.04
CA ASP A 131 58.75 12.38 -17.22
C ASP A 131 58.00 11.83 -18.45
N THR A 132 58.13 10.53 -18.76
CA THR A 132 57.33 9.81 -19.77
C THR A 132 56.28 8.90 -19.12
N ILE A 133 55.18 8.66 -19.83
CA ILE A 133 54.15 7.67 -19.51
C ILE A 133 54.41 6.48 -20.43
N ILE A 134 54.55 5.29 -19.85
CA ILE A 134 54.56 4.03 -20.59
C ILE A 134 53.26 3.30 -20.24
N MET A 135 52.50 2.93 -21.27
CA MET A 135 51.32 2.09 -21.12
C MET A 135 51.60 0.72 -21.70
N MET A 136 51.31 -0.34 -20.93
CA MET A 136 51.49 -1.72 -21.34
C MET A 136 50.19 -2.51 -21.15
N THR A 137 50.07 -3.62 -21.87
CA THR A 137 49.02 -4.62 -21.63
C THR A 137 49.28 -5.38 -20.32
N LYS A 138 48.32 -6.18 -19.87
CA LYS A 138 48.50 -7.11 -18.73
C LYS A 138 49.63 -8.14 -18.92
N ASP A 139 50.01 -8.41 -20.16
CA ASP A 139 51.14 -9.29 -20.51
C ASP A 139 52.46 -8.53 -20.62
N PHE A 140 52.48 -7.27 -20.16
CA PHE A 140 53.64 -6.36 -20.15
C PHE A 140 54.16 -6.02 -21.56
N GLU A 141 53.32 -6.15 -22.60
CA GLU A 141 53.65 -5.67 -23.94
C GLU A 141 53.44 -4.14 -24.03
N PRO A 142 54.44 -3.35 -24.45
CA PRO A 142 54.31 -1.90 -24.53
C PRO A 142 53.38 -1.48 -25.66
N ILE A 143 52.36 -0.68 -25.33
CA ILE A 143 51.38 -0.13 -26.27
C ILE A 143 51.85 1.22 -26.78
N THR A 144 52.18 2.14 -25.86
CA THR A 144 52.59 3.51 -26.17
C THR A 144 53.55 4.04 -25.13
N GLU A 145 54.47 4.90 -25.57
CA GLU A 145 55.29 5.75 -24.72
C GLU A 145 55.14 7.21 -25.16
N VAL A 146 54.73 8.08 -24.23
CA VAL A 146 54.48 9.50 -24.49
C VAL A 146 55.05 10.39 -23.39
N ALA A 147 55.51 11.59 -23.73
CA ALA A 147 55.91 12.56 -22.72
C ALA A 147 54.70 13.02 -21.88
N ILE A 148 54.85 13.05 -20.54
CA ILE A 148 53.79 13.55 -19.63
C ILE A 148 53.50 15.03 -19.95
N ASN A 149 54.56 15.82 -20.16
CA ASN A 149 54.45 17.25 -20.40
C ASN A 149 54.35 17.56 -21.90
N GLN A 150 53.13 17.54 -22.43
CA GLN A 150 52.85 18.01 -23.79
C GLN A 150 52.49 19.50 -23.81
N ASP A 151 52.81 20.19 -24.92
CA ASP A 151 52.46 21.60 -25.14
C ASP A 151 51.00 21.80 -25.57
N ASP A 152 50.31 20.73 -26.00
CA ASP A 152 48.90 20.77 -26.37
C ASP A 152 47.96 20.75 -25.14
N PHE A 153 46.78 21.34 -25.29
CA PHE A 153 45.71 21.28 -24.32
C PHE A 153 44.84 20.03 -24.46
N GLY A 154 45.04 19.21 -25.50
CA GLY A 154 44.37 17.93 -25.73
C GLY A 154 43.25 17.98 -26.78
N GLU A 155 42.80 16.80 -27.23
CA GLU A 155 41.81 16.67 -28.32
C GLU A 155 40.41 17.15 -27.94
N ASP A 156 40.01 16.98 -26.68
CA ASP A 156 38.67 17.32 -26.15
C ASP A 156 38.62 18.79 -25.65
N LYS A 157 39.53 19.63 -26.16
CA LYS A 157 39.68 21.04 -25.78
C LYS A 157 38.40 21.82 -26.03
N PHE A 158 37.71 22.18 -24.97
CA PHE A 158 36.59 23.12 -25.05
C PHE A 158 37.11 24.52 -25.36
N ILE A 159 36.67 25.10 -26.49
CA ILE A 159 36.84 26.53 -26.78
C ILE A 159 35.90 27.28 -25.83
N THR A 160 36.39 27.61 -24.63
CA THR A 160 35.68 28.51 -23.72
C THR A 160 35.82 29.93 -24.27
N VAL A 161 34.96 30.30 -25.22
CA VAL A 161 34.60 31.71 -25.40
C VAL A 161 34.04 32.16 -24.06
N GLY A 162 34.83 32.85 -23.24
CA GLY A 162 34.56 33.06 -21.81
C GLY A 162 33.34 33.89 -21.46
N TRP A 163 32.17 33.68 -22.07
CA TRP A 163 30.90 34.36 -21.82
C TRP A 163 30.57 34.34 -20.32
N GLY A 164 30.66 35.51 -19.69
CA GLY A 164 30.35 35.70 -18.27
C GLY A 164 31.52 36.05 -17.35
N LYS A 165 32.79 35.93 -17.81
CA LYS A 165 33.94 36.52 -17.09
C LYS A 165 33.84 38.05 -17.14
N LYS A 166 34.35 38.76 -16.12
CA LYS A 166 34.38 40.24 -16.09
C LYS A 166 35.11 40.84 -17.31
N GLU A 167 35.97 40.03 -17.93
CA GLU A 167 36.72 40.30 -19.16
C GLU A 167 35.88 40.25 -20.45
N THR A 168 34.77 39.49 -20.46
CA THR A 168 33.90 39.29 -21.64
C THR A 168 32.52 39.95 -21.50
N GLN A 169 32.21 40.52 -20.33
CA GLN A 169 31.08 41.44 -20.19
C GLN A 169 31.42 42.79 -20.85
N PHE A 170 30.49 43.30 -21.66
CA PHE A 170 30.64 44.58 -22.34
C PHE A 170 30.76 45.70 -21.29
N HIS A 171 31.99 46.13 -21.01
CA HIS A 171 32.28 47.33 -20.24
C HIS A 171 32.86 48.34 -21.24
N GLY A 172 32.44 49.61 -21.13
CA GLY A 172 32.88 50.69 -22.01
C GLY A 172 34.41 50.84 -22.08
N SER A 173 34.91 51.83 -22.81
CA SER A 173 36.34 52.01 -23.16
C SER A 173 37.36 51.86 -22.01
N GLU A 174 36.97 52.02 -20.74
CA GLU A 174 37.82 51.75 -19.57
C GLU A 174 38.01 50.25 -19.24
N GLY A 175 37.02 49.39 -19.54
CA GLY A 175 37.09 47.94 -19.29
C GLY A 175 38.08 47.19 -20.20
N LYS A 176 38.31 47.69 -21.42
CA LYS A 176 39.31 47.13 -22.34
C LYS A 176 40.76 47.32 -21.87
N GLN A 177 41.05 48.39 -21.13
CA GLN A 177 42.38 48.62 -20.55
C GLN A 177 42.62 47.84 -19.25
N ALA A 178 41.54 47.51 -18.50
CA ALA A 178 41.62 46.66 -17.33
C ALA A 178 41.80 45.16 -17.68
N ALA A 179 41.25 44.69 -18.81
CA ALA A 179 41.39 43.30 -19.27
C ALA A 179 42.79 42.95 -19.79
N GLN A 180 43.59 43.92 -20.25
CA GLN A 180 44.97 43.68 -20.72
C GLN A 180 46.01 43.65 -19.58
N ARG A 181 45.62 43.89 -18.33
CA ARG A 181 46.53 43.89 -17.16
C ARG A 181 45.96 43.06 -16.03
N LYS A 182 46.14 41.74 -16.12
CA LYS A 182 46.41 40.80 -15.00
C LYS A 182 46.52 39.38 -15.55
N THR A 183 47.60 39.08 -16.26
CA THR A 183 48.09 37.70 -16.30
C THR A 183 48.49 37.38 -14.86
N ALA A 184 47.71 36.54 -14.17
CA ALA A 184 48.04 36.17 -12.80
C ALA A 184 49.45 35.58 -12.77
N GLU A 185 50.32 36.06 -11.87
CA GLU A 185 51.65 35.47 -11.69
C GLU A 185 51.48 34.00 -11.29
N VAL A 186 52.08 33.12 -12.08
CA VAL A 186 52.07 31.68 -11.84
C VAL A 186 53.01 31.38 -10.68
N GLN A 187 52.48 30.74 -9.64
CA GLN A 187 53.28 30.32 -8.50
C GLN A 187 53.85 28.92 -8.73
N PRO A 188 55.14 28.68 -8.44
CA PRO A 188 55.71 27.35 -8.52
C PRO A 188 55.11 26.42 -7.43
N ALA A 189 55.33 25.12 -7.59
CA ALA A 189 54.97 24.11 -6.60
C ALA A 189 55.57 24.44 -5.22
N LEU A 190 54.84 24.04 -4.17
CA LEU A 190 55.22 24.35 -2.80
C LEU A 190 56.57 23.70 -2.42
N PRO A 191 57.36 24.29 -1.50
CA PRO A 191 58.70 23.78 -1.18
C PRO A 191 58.78 22.33 -0.67
N TRP A 192 57.69 21.82 -0.08
CA TRP A 192 57.58 20.46 0.46
C TRP A 192 56.86 19.46 -0.47
N ASP A 193 56.54 19.88 -1.69
CA ASP A 193 56.04 19.00 -2.75
C ASP A 193 57.17 18.08 -3.21
N ASP A 194 56.91 16.78 -3.33
CA ASP A 194 57.92 15.79 -3.73
C ASP A 194 58.27 15.82 -5.22
N ARG A 195 57.56 16.65 -6.01
CA ARG A 195 57.68 16.83 -7.46
C ARG A 195 57.43 15.58 -8.29
N LYS A 196 57.07 14.45 -7.68
CA LYS A 196 56.79 13.20 -8.39
C LYS A 196 55.42 13.27 -9.08
N PRO A 197 55.25 12.61 -10.25
CA PRO A 197 53.96 12.46 -10.87
C PRO A 197 53.02 11.60 -10.00
N ARG A 198 51.70 11.80 -10.14
CA ARG A 198 50.66 10.94 -9.55
C ARG A 198 49.66 10.55 -10.62
N ILE A 199 49.26 9.28 -10.64
CA ILE A 199 48.35 8.71 -11.64
C ILE A 199 47.10 8.21 -10.91
N THR A 200 45.93 8.42 -11.49
CA THR A 200 44.66 7.87 -11.00
C THR A 200 43.75 7.52 -12.17
N TRP A 201 43.10 6.36 -12.09
CA TRP A 201 42.12 5.93 -13.08
C TRP A 201 40.69 6.29 -12.68
N ARG A 202 39.84 6.53 -13.69
CA ARG A 202 38.39 6.52 -13.51
C ARG A 202 37.91 5.08 -13.36
N GLY A 203 36.87 4.84 -12.55
CA GLY A 203 36.44 3.49 -12.16
C GLY A 203 35.97 2.57 -13.30
N ASP A 204 35.65 3.11 -14.47
CA ASP A 204 35.30 2.33 -15.68
C ASP A 204 36.49 2.05 -16.61
N GLY A 205 37.70 2.49 -16.24
CA GLY A 205 38.93 2.26 -17.02
C GLY A 205 39.00 2.99 -18.36
N GLN A 206 38.12 3.97 -18.62
CA GLN A 206 38.08 4.70 -19.88
C GLN A 206 39.01 5.91 -19.93
N PHE A 207 39.36 6.47 -18.76
CA PHE A 207 40.22 7.65 -18.64
C PHE A 207 41.11 7.52 -17.41
N PHE A 208 42.27 8.18 -17.47
CA PHE A 208 43.15 8.37 -16.33
C PHE A 208 43.69 9.79 -16.29
N ALA A 209 44.07 10.25 -15.10
CA ALA A 209 44.63 11.58 -14.88
C ALA A 209 46.05 11.46 -14.32
N VAL A 210 46.95 12.33 -14.81
CA VAL A 210 48.34 12.45 -14.36
C VAL A 210 48.57 13.87 -13.85
N SER A 211 48.94 14.00 -12.57
CA SER A 211 49.37 15.26 -11.96
C SER A 211 50.90 15.32 -11.96
N SER A 212 51.48 16.32 -12.63
CA SER A 212 52.94 16.51 -12.68
C SER A 212 53.32 17.99 -12.61
N VAL A 213 54.56 18.27 -12.21
CA VAL A 213 55.11 19.63 -12.20
C VAL A 213 55.58 19.98 -13.60
N CYS A 214 55.05 21.06 -14.17
CA CYS A 214 55.45 21.51 -15.50
C CYS A 214 56.86 22.15 -15.45
N PRO A 215 57.84 21.68 -16.24
CA PRO A 215 59.21 22.22 -16.20
C PRO A 215 59.30 23.71 -16.56
N GLN A 216 58.41 24.18 -17.44
CA GLN A 216 58.42 25.57 -17.93
C GLN A 216 57.91 26.57 -16.88
N THR A 217 56.85 26.22 -16.13
CA THR A 217 56.18 27.13 -15.19
C THR A 217 56.51 26.83 -13.72
N GLY A 218 57.07 25.65 -13.43
CA GLY A 218 57.29 25.15 -12.07
C GLY A 218 56.00 24.82 -11.32
N ALA A 219 54.82 24.99 -11.92
CA ALA A 219 53.52 24.74 -11.30
C ALA A 219 53.02 23.32 -11.59
N ARG A 220 52.27 22.74 -10.66
CA ARG A 220 51.63 21.43 -10.83
C ARG A 220 50.39 21.56 -11.73
N LYS A 221 50.29 20.70 -12.75
CA LYS A 221 49.17 20.61 -13.71
C LYS A 221 48.63 19.19 -13.74
N VAL A 222 47.32 19.07 -13.96
CA VAL A 222 46.65 17.77 -14.15
C VAL A 222 46.33 17.60 -15.63
N ARG A 223 46.72 16.45 -16.19
CA ARG A 223 46.44 16.07 -17.58
C ARG A 223 45.57 14.82 -17.60
N ILE A 224 44.53 14.85 -18.41
CA ILE A 224 43.55 13.78 -18.57
C ILE A 224 43.82 13.08 -19.89
N TRP A 225 43.89 11.76 -19.84
CA TRP A 225 44.20 10.88 -20.96
C TRP A 225 43.04 9.88 -21.13
N ASN A 226 42.77 9.48 -22.36
CA ASN A 226 41.86 8.36 -22.62
C ASN A 226 42.59 7.01 -22.43
N ARG A 227 41.84 5.91 -22.56
CA ARG A 227 42.37 4.56 -22.43
C ARG A 227 43.51 4.25 -23.41
N GLU A 228 43.51 4.88 -24.58
CA GLU A 228 44.55 4.72 -25.63
C GLU A 228 45.79 5.60 -25.39
N CYS A 229 45.93 6.21 -24.20
CA CYS A 229 47.03 7.10 -23.84
C CYS A 229 47.14 8.37 -24.73
N VAL A 230 46.01 8.84 -25.26
CA VAL A 230 45.89 10.09 -26.02
C VAL A 230 45.43 11.20 -25.09
N LEU A 231 46.11 12.35 -25.14
CA LEU A 231 45.82 13.51 -24.30
C LEU A 231 44.46 14.13 -24.65
N GLN A 232 43.55 14.14 -23.69
CA GLN A 232 42.19 14.67 -23.86
C GLN A 232 42.07 16.11 -23.36
N ALA A 233 42.62 16.41 -22.18
CA ALA A 233 42.54 17.75 -21.60
C ALA A 233 43.74 18.05 -20.68
N THR A 234 44.20 19.29 -20.67
CA THR A 234 45.17 19.83 -19.71
C THR A 234 44.50 20.87 -18.83
N SER A 235 44.64 20.75 -17.50
CA SER A 235 44.06 21.69 -16.54
C SER A 235 44.62 23.11 -16.71
N GLU A 236 43.81 24.10 -16.35
CA GLU A 236 44.30 25.47 -16.17
C GLU A 236 45.38 25.52 -15.07
N VAL A 237 46.20 26.58 -15.06
CA VAL A 237 47.20 26.77 -14.01
C VAL A 237 46.50 27.18 -12.72
N VAL A 238 46.48 26.27 -11.75
CA VAL A 238 45.89 26.51 -10.42
C VAL A 238 47.00 26.77 -9.41
N ASN A 239 47.13 28.02 -8.96
CA ASN A 239 48.13 28.39 -7.96
C ASN A 239 47.86 27.67 -6.62
N GLY A 240 48.91 27.12 -6.02
CA GLY A 240 48.84 26.42 -4.73
C GLY A 240 48.25 25.02 -4.80
N LEU A 241 48.14 24.42 -5.99
CA LEU A 241 47.76 23.01 -6.16
C LEU A 241 48.86 22.09 -5.59
N GLU A 242 48.47 21.12 -4.77
CA GLU A 242 49.40 20.21 -4.08
C GLU A 242 49.49 18.83 -4.78
N GLN A 243 50.39 17.98 -4.30
CA GLN A 243 50.67 16.64 -4.83
C GLN A 243 49.50 15.63 -4.88
N PRO A 244 48.52 15.57 -3.93
CA PRO A 244 47.53 14.50 -3.91
C PRO A 244 46.56 14.57 -5.10
N LEU A 245 46.24 13.40 -5.66
CA LEU A 245 45.33 13.26 -6.80
C LEU A 245 44.52 11.97 -6.64
N CYS A 246 43.20 12.07 -6.79
CA CYS A 246 42.33 10.88 -6.78
C CYS A 246 41.07 11.12 -7.61
N TRP A 247 40.80 10.25 -8.57
CA TRP A 247 39.56 10.30 -9.35
C TRP A 247 38.44 9.60 -8.60
N LYS A 248 37.27 10.24 -8.49
CA LYS A 248 36.06 9.61 -7.99
C LYS A 248 35.63 8.43 -8.89
N PRO A 249 35.61 7.17 -8.42
CA PRO A 249 35.41 5.99 -9.27
C PRO A 249 34.17 6.07 -10.18
N SER A 250 33.05 6.49 -9.61
CA SER A 250 31.80 6.79 -10.32
C SER A 250 31.56 8.30 -10.33
N GLY A 251 31.88 8.95 -11.45
CA GLY A 251 31.60 10.35 -11.71
C GLY A 251 32.67 11.07 -12.53
N SER A 252 32.52 12.38 -12.66
CA SER A 252 33.43 13.24 -13.43
C SER A 252 34.49 13.95 -12.58
N LEU A 253 34.42 13.84 -11.25
CA LEU A 253 35.22 14.66 -10.33
C LEU A 253 36.57 14.02 -10.01
N ILE A 254 37.63 14.80 -10.19
CA ILE A 254 39.00 14.51 -9.80
C ILE A 254 39.32 15.37 -8.59
N ALA A 255 39.61 14.76 -7.45
CA ALA A 255 39.95 15.45 -6.21
C ALA A 255 41.45 15.74 -6.14
N SER A 256 41.78 16.96 -5.71
CA SER A 256 43.13 17.38 -5.33
C SER A 256 43.04 18.38 -4.18
N THR A 257 44.17 18.88 -3.67
CA THR A 257 44.18 19.90 -2.62
C THR A 257 44.80 21.19 -3.11
N GLN A 258 44.23 22.32 -2.67
CA GLN A 258 44.68 23.65 -3.00
C GLN A 258 44.88 24.48 -1.74
N ARG A 259 46.04 25.13 -1.64
CA ARG A 259 46.35 26.07 -0.57
C ARG A 259 46.07 27.50 -1.04
N HIS A 260 44.93 28.03 -0.61
CA HIS A 260 44.56 29.42 -0.87
C HIS A 260 45.30 30.38 0.07
N PRO A 261 45.27 31.71 -0.19
CA PRO A 261 45.88 32.69 0.71
C PRO A 261 45.41 32.62 2.17
N ASN A 262 44.15 32.24 2.41
CA ASN A 262 43.51 32.26 3.73
C ASN A 262 42.95 30.90 4.20
N LYS A 263 42.91 29.87 3.35
CA LYS A 263 42.29 28.57 3.65
C LYS A 263 43.02 27.41 2.96
N HIS A 264 42.86 26.20 3.48
CA HIS A 264 43.33 24.96 2.85
C HIS A 264 42.11 24.13 2.44
N SER A 265 41.96 23.86 1.15
CA SER A 265 40.76 23.26 0.59
C SER A 265 41.08 21.98 -0.19
N VAL A 266 40.14 21.04 -0.19
CA VAL A 266 40.04 20.01 -1.21
C VAL A 266 39.26 20.61 -2.37
N VAL A 267 39.83 20.56 -3.57
CA VAL A 267 39.26 21.09 -4.80
C VAL A 267 38.94 19.96 -5.76
N PHE A 268 37.91 20.14 -6.57
CA PHE A 268 37.54 19.16 -7.58
C PHE A 268 37.74 19.72 -8.98
N MET A 269 38.15 18.86 -9.90
CA MET A 269 38.29 19.15 -11.32
C MET A 269 37.40 18.20 -12.13
N GLU A 270 36.86 18.66 -13.24
CA GLU A 270 36.17 17.79 -14.20
C GLU A 270 37.14 17.21 -15.23
N LYS A 271 36.67 16.24 -16.03
CA LYS A 271 37.44 15.63 -17.13
C LYS A 271 37.99 16.62 -18.17
N ASN A 272 37.41 17.83 -18.23
CA ASN A 272 37.83 18.91 -19.12
C ASN A 272 38.97 19.76 -18.53
N GLY A 273 39.46 19.45 -17.32
CA GLY A 273 40.53 20.18 -16.66
C GLY A 273 40.10 21.47 -15.94
N LEU A 274 38.80 21.77 -15.86
CA LEU A 274 38.27 22.93 -15.16
C LEU A 274 37.92 22.60 -13.71
N LEU A 275 38.10 23.56 -12.80
CA LEU A 275 37.70 23.44 -11.39
C LEU A 275 36.17 23.46 -11.24
N HIS A 276 35.64 22.55 -10.42
CA HIS A 276 34.21 22.40 -10.14
C HIS A 276 33.96 22.16 -8.64
N GLY A 277 33.95 23.24 -7.87
CA GLY A 277 33.64 23.21 -6.43
C GLY A 277 34.83 22.84 -5.53
N ASP A 278 34.67 23.13 -4.24
CA ASP A 278 35.66 22.87 -3.20
C ASP A 278 35.00 22.70 -1.82
N PHE A 279 35.73 22.14 -0.87
CA PHE A 279 35.41 22.25 0.56
C PHE A 279 36.67 22.54 1.38
N THR A 280 36.50 23.20 2.52
CA THR A 280 37.62 23.66 3.37
C THR A 280 37.93 22.63 4.46
N LEU A 281 39.21 22.33 4.65
CA LEU A 281 39.67 21.46 5.74
C LEU A 281 39.60 22.21 7.09
N PRO A 282 39.30 21.53 8.21
CA PRO A 282 39.13 22.14 9.53
C PRO A 282 40.48 22.44 10.21
N PHE A 283 41.43 22.98 9.45
CA PHE A 283 42.78 23.29 9.89
C PHE A 283 43.20 24.68 9.41
N GLY A 284 44.09 25.31 10.15
CA GLY A 284 44.73 26.54 9.70
C GLY A 284 45.56 26.31 8.43
N LYS A 285 45.72 27.34 7.61
CA LYS A 285 46.42 27.25 6.31
C LYS A 285 47.79 26.60 6.39
N GLU A 286 48.56 26.78 7.45
CA GLU A 286 49.93 26.23 7.60
C GLU A 286 50.03 25.11 8.64
N GLN A 287 48.89 24.54 9.05
CA GLN A 287 48.86 23.57 10.14
C GLN A 287 49.18 22.17 9.65
N VAL A 288 48.61 21.75 8.52
CA VAL A 288 48.72 20.38 8.00
C VAL A 288 49.18 20.35 6.54
N LYS A 289 49.80 19.23 6.15
CA LYS A 289 50.06 18.79 4.77
C LYS A 289 49.15 17.61 4.47
N VAL A 290 48.51 17.59 3.31
CA VAL A 290 47.77 16.41 2.83
C VAL A 290 48.76 15.49 2.12
N LYS A 291 48.85 14.23 2.57
CA LYS A 291 49.71 13.21 1.96
C LYS A 291 49.01 12.57 0.78
N GLU A 292 47.78 12.10 1.00
CA GLU A 292 46.98 11.37 0.01
C GLU A 292 45.48 11.64 0.16
N LEU A 293 44.77 11.44 -0.96
CA LEU A 293 43.33 11.44 -1.08
C LEU A 293 42.90 10.08 -1.60
N LEU A 294 41.92 9.44 -0.97
CA LEU A 294 41.49 8.09 -1.32
C LEU A 294 39.96 8.03 -1.38
N TRP A 295 39.42 7.90 -2.59
CA TRP A 295 38.01 7.57 -2.78
C TRP A 295 37.77 6.09 -2.55
N ASN A 296 36.66 5.76 -1.89
CA ASN A 296 36.23 4.38 -1.80
C ASN A 296 35.58 3.88 -3.12
N SER A 297 35.46 2.57 -3.27
CA SER A 297 35.02 1.93 -4.52
C SER A 297 33.63 2.35 -5.00
N ASP A 298 32.68 2.62 -4.08
CA ASP A 298 31.32 3.07 -4.42
C ASP A 298 31.16 4.60 -4.51
N SER A 299 32.25 5.35 -4.34
CA SER A 299 32.29 6.82 -4.45
C SER A 299 31.44 7.59 -3.42
N THR A 300 31.11 6.97 -2.29
CA THR A 300 30.32 7.61 -1.21
C THR A 300 31.18 8.30 -0.15
N VAL A 301 32.44 7.88 0.01
CA VAL A 301 33.36 8.39 1.04
C VAL A 301 34.72 8.77 0.44
N LEU A 302 35.20 9.96 0.78
CA LEU A 302 36.55 10.44 0.50
C LEU A 302 37.37 10.45 1.79
N ALA A 303 38.43 9.64 1.86
CA ALA A 303 39.40 9.72 2.92
C ALA A 303 40.48 10.76 2.60
N VAL A 304 40.81 11.60 3.58
CA VAL A 304 41.86 12.62 3.48
C VAL A 304 42.93 12.30 4.54
N TRP A 305 44.12 11.91 4.08
CA TRP A 305 45.23 11.57 4.96
C TRP A 305 46.19 12.76 5.09
N MET A 306 46.40 13.23 6.32
CA MET A 306 47.13 14.46 6.63
C MET A 306 48.17 14.29 7.72
N GLU A 307 49.22 15.09 7.68
CA GLU A 307 50.27 15.20 8.71
C GLU A 307 50.49 16.66 9.12
N ASP A 308 50.87 16.91 10.37
CA ASP A 308 51.25 18.26 10.83
C ASP A 308 52.45 18.79 10.00
N LEU A 309 52.44 20.07 9.66
CA LEU A 309 53.50 20.70 8.84
C LEU A 309 54.69 21.20 9.68
N LYS A 310 54.43 21.53 10.96
CA LYS A 310 55.44 21.89 11.97
C LYS A 310 55.32 20.92 13.15
N PRO A 311 56.42 20.37 13.68
CA PRO A 311 56.35 19.55 14.90
C PRO A 311 55.83 20.41 16.06
N ARG A 312 54.86 19.86 16.81
CA ARG A 312 54.47 20.43 18.11
C ARG A 312 55.66 20.27 19.08
N GLU A 313 55.62 20.93 20.24
CA GLU A 313 56.68 21.03 21.26
C GLU A 313 57.46 19.72 21.60
N ASN A 314 56.96 18.55 21.20
CA ASN A 314 57.54 17.20 21.39
C ASN A 314 58.27 16.60 20.15
N ASN A 315 58.76 17.40 19.20
CA ASN A 315 59.66 16.99 18.08
C ASN A 315 59.13 15.95 17.06
N HIS A 316 57.86 15.53 17.11
CA HIS A 316 57.27 14.59 16.15
C HIS A 316 55.94 15.09 15.58
N LEU A 317 55.65 14.74 14.32
CA LEU A 317 54.47 15.16 13.57
C LEU A 317 53.26 14.28 13.91
N SER A 318 52.11 14.90 14.18
CA SER A 318 50.85 14.16 14.37
C SER A 318 50.23 13.81 13.02
N THR A 319 49.61 12.64 12.91
CA THR A 319 48.94 12.18 11.68
C THR A 319 47.44 11.99 11.90
N TYR A 320 46.64 12.37 10.90
CA TYR A 320 45.19 12.36 10.92
C TYR A 320 44.63 11.71 9.65
N ILE A 321 43.53 10.98 9.80
CA ILE A 321 42.73 10.50 8.66
C ILE A 321 41.29 10.93 8.88
N GLN A 322 40.75 11.69 7.94
CA GLN A 322 39.38 12.19 7.99
C GLN A 322 38.53 11.56 6.89
N LEU A 323 37.30 11.16 7.22
CA LEU A 323 36.35 10.61 6.25
C LEU A 323 35.26 11.63 5.94
N TRP A 324 35.19 12.02 4.68
CA TRP A 324 34.30 13.05 4.16
C TRP A 324 33.23 12.43 3.27
N THR A 325 32.02 12.97 3.36
CA THR A 325 30.86 12.52 2.58
C THR A 325 30.12 13.72 2.02
N VAL A 326 29.44 13.58 0.89
CA VAL A 326 28.72 14.70 0.26
C VAL A 326 27.22 14.40 0.16
N GLY A 327 26.38 15.38 0.47
CA GLY A 327 24.94 15.31 0.29
C GLY A 327 24.31 16.70 0.22
N ASN A 328 23.37 16.92 -0.69
CA ASN A 328 22.81 18.25 -0.99
C ASN A 328 23.90 19.31 -1.27
N TYR A 329 24.95 18.92 -2.00
CA TYR A 329 26.14 19.75 -2.30
C TYR A 329 26.92 20.26 -1.07
N HIS A 330 26.64 19.73 0.12
CA HIS A 330 27.39 20.00 1.34
C HIS A 330 28.30 18.83 1.70
N TRP A 331 29.54 19.13 2.08
CA TRP A 331 30.53 18.16 2.52
C TRP A 331 30.49 18.03 4.04
N TYR A 332 30.25 16.81 4.53
CA TYR A 332 30.19 16.49 5.95
C TYR A 332 31.44 15.71 6.35
N LEU A 333 32.11 16.17 7.41
CA LEU A 333 33.14 15.38 8.08
C LEU A 333 32.49 14.38 9.02
N LYS A 334 32.55 13.07 8.71
CA LYS A 334 31.84 12.03 9.46
C LYS A 334 32.68 11.29 10.48
N GLN A 335 33.98 11.18 10.24
CA GLN A 335 34.92 10.48 11.11
C GLN A 335 36.26 11.20 11.08
N SER A 336 36.93 11.25 12.23
CA SER A 336 38.29 11.76 12.36
C SER A 336 39.10 10.79 13.22
N LEU A 337 40.15 10.21 12.64
CA LEU A 337 41.07 9.30 13.29
C LEU A 337 42.38 10.02 13.61
N HIS A 338 42.84 9.91 14.86
CA HIS A 338 44.05 10.56 15.35
C HIS A 338 45.09 9.51 15.77
N PHE A 339 46.31 9.58 15.21
CA PHE A 339 47.36 8.59 15.46
C PHE A 339 48.45 9.04 16.45
N GLY A 340 48.30 10.23 17.02
CA GLY A 340 49.26 10.77 17.99
C GLY A 340 50.59 11.15 17.34
N ASN A 341 51.60 11.37 18.20
CA ASN A 341 52.91 11.88 17.80
C ASN A 341 54.00 10.80 17.82
N GLU A 342 53.63 9.54 18.12
CA GLU A 342 54.58 8.42 18.13
C GLU A 342 54.90 7.97 16.70
N PRO A 343 56.16 8.04 16.25
CA PRO A 343 56.52 7.71 14.86
C PRO A 343 56.12 6.29 14.42
N LEU A 344 56.20 5.31 15.32
CA LEU A 344 55.84 3.92 15.05
C LEU A 344 54.31 3.71 14.89
N ARG A 345 53.49 4.60 15.46
CA ARG A 345 52.03 4.57 15.30
C ARG A 345 51.54 5.33 14.08
N ALA A 346 52.41 6.12 13.44
CA ALA A 346 52.05 6.84 12.24
C ALA A 346 51.68 5.84 11.12
N PRO A 347 50.57 6.07 10.40
CA PRO A 347 50.24 5.34 9.18
C PRO A 347 51.40 5.38 8.18
N ALA A 348 51.69 4.24 7.59
CA ALA A 348 52.65 4.08 6.51
C ALA A 348 51.94 3.81 5.17
N CYS A 349 50.90 2.97 5.20
CA CYS A 349 50.09 2.63 4.03
C CYS A 349 48.61 2.65 4.41
N VAL A 350 47.74 3.15 3.52
CA VAL A 350 46.30 3.23 3.70
C VAL A 350 45.62 2.92 2.36
N CYS A 351 44.65 2.01 2.35
CA CYS A 351 43.84 1.76 1.16
C CYS A 351 42.42 1.32 1.53
N TRP A 352 41.48 1.57 0.62
CA TRP A 352 40.13 1.02 0.70
C TRP A 352 40.14 -0.43 0.24
N ASP A 353 39.29 -1.26 0.85
CA ASP A 353 39.01 -2.59 0.34
C ASP A 353 38.31 -2.47 -1.03
N PRO A 354 38.77 -3.18 -2.06
CA PRO A 354 38.21 -3.09 -3.41
C PRO A 354 36.78 -3.65 -3.51
N GLU A 355 36.42 -4.64 -2.70
CA GLU A 355 35.10 -5.28 -2.72
C GLU A 355 34.13 -4.72 -1.67
N LYS A 356 34.66 -4.26 -0.53
CA LYS A 356 33.87 -3.71 0.59
C LYS A 356 34.07 -2.21 0.72
N PRO A 357 33.17 -1.37 0.16
CA PRO A 357 33.39 0.07 0.04
C PRO A 357 33.59 0.83 1.35
N LEU A 358 33.13 0.30 2.49
CA LEU A 358 33.23 0.95 3.80
C LEU A 358 34.26 0.25 4.72
N ARG A 359 35.20 -0.50 4.14
CA ARG A 359 36.32 -1.10 4.85
C ARG A 359 37.62 -0.43 4.46
N LEU A 360 38.33 0.10 5.46
CA LEU A 360 39.64 0.73 5.27
C LEU A 360 40.72 -0.11 5.96
N HIS A 361 41.77 -0.41 5.21
CA HIS A 361 42.98 -1.05 5.72
C HIS A 361 44.05 0.01 5.98
N LEU A 362 44.77 -0.16 7.08
CA LEU A 362 45.82 0.76 7.49
C LEU A 362 46.96 0.00 8.15
N LEU A 363 48.18 0.27 7.71
CA LEU A 363 49.39 -0.29 8.31
C LEU A 363 50.26 0.83 8.85
N THR A 364 50.74 0.70 10.09
CA THR A 364 51.65 1.70 10.68
C THR A 364 53.11 1.37 10.45
N ARG A 365 53.99 2.36 10.65
CA ARG A 365 55.45 2.18 10.55
C ARG A 365 56.02 1.13 11.51
N GLY A 366 55.36 0.92 12.65
CA GLY A 366 55.69 -0.13 13.61
C GLY A 366 54.98 -1.47 13.33
N TRP A 367 54.56 -1.72 12.08
CA TRP A 367 53.91 -2.97 11.65
C TRP A 367 52.62 -3.33 12.40
N ALA A 368 51.91 -2.33 12.94
CA ALA A 368 50.57 -2.55 13.47
C ALA A 368 49.54 -2.40 12.34
N SER A 369 48.79 -3.47 12.07
CA SER A 369 47.73 -3.48 11.07
C SER A 369 46.38 -3.15 11.72
N TYR A 370 45.61 -2.30 11.07
CA TYR A 370 44.26 -1.92 11.46
C TYR A 370 43.30 -2.10 10.28
N THR A 371 42.18 -2.74 10.55
CA THR A 371 41.05 -2.81 9.61
C THR A 371 39.84 -2.17 10.27
N TYR A 372 39.29 -1.14 9.63
CA TYR A 372 38.14 -0.40 10.11
C TYR A 372 36.94 -0.68 9.20
N ASP A 373 35.85 -1.16 9.79
CA ASP A 373 34.59 -1.42 9.10
C ASP A 373 33.53 -0.42 9.57
N TRP A 374 33.03 0.42 8.66
CA TRP A 374 31.93 1.33 8.94
C TRP A 374 30.62 0.85 8.34
N GLY A 375 29.52 1.27 8.98
CA GLY A 375 28.16 1.11 8.49
C GLY A 375 27.42 2.43 8.50
N TRP A 376 26.42 2.55 7.63
CA TRP A 376 25.52 3.70 7.63
C TRP A 376 24.45 3.53 8.72
N SER A 377 24.36 4.50 9.64
CA SER A 377 23.31 4.53 10.66
C SER A 377 22.59 5.87 10.72
N THR A 378 21.29 5.83 11.03
CA THR A 378 20.48 7.02 11.32
C THR A 378 20.28 7.11 12.83
N GLN A 379 20.95 8.07 13.47
CA GLN A 379 20.85 8.29 14.90
C GLN A 379 19.64 9.17 15.19
N ARG A 380 18.61 8.57 15.80
CA ARG A 380 17.33 9.23 16.12
C ARG A 380 16.91 8.98 17.57
N SER A 381 16.07 9.85 18.12
CA SER A 381 15.40 9.57 19.39
C SER A 381 14.41 8.40 19.22
N HIS A 382 14.30 7.58 20.26
CA HIS A 382 13.58 6.29 20.21
C HIS A 382 12.28 6.28 21.04
N GLY A 383 11.84 7.41 21.58
CA GLY A 383 10.65 7.47 22.41
C GLY A 383 9.36 7.30 21.61
N ASN A 384 8.37 6.67 22.24
CA ASN A 384 7.04 6.44 21.66
C ASN A 384 5.97 7.39 22.22
N ASP A 385 6.36 8.34 23.07
CA ASP A 385 5.46 9.25 23.77
C ASP A 385 5.45 10.67 23.15
N CYS A 386 4.57 11.54 23.65
CA CYS A 386 4.45 12.92 23.18
C CYS A 386 5.64 13.82 23.55
N HIS A 387 6.51 13.41 24.49
CA HIS A 387 7.68 14.20 24.90
C HIS A 387 8.84 14.04 23.92
N ASP A 388 8.88 12.95 23.15
CA ASP A 388 9.91 12.74 22.13
C ASP A 388 9.71 13.69 20.93
N ASN A 389 10.72 14.52 20.61
CA ASN A 389 10.67 15.49 19.51
C ASN A 389 10.97 14.91 18.12
N ALA A 390 11.15 13.60 17.99
CA ALA A 390 11.64 12.91 16.80
C ALA A 390 12.95 13.55 16.31
N ASN A 391 13.93 13.64 17.22
CA ASN A 391 15.22 14.23 16.95
C ASN A 391 16.06 13.31 16.08
N VAL A 392 16.75 13.88 15.10
CA VAL A 392 17.77 13.18 14.30
C VAL A 392 19.06 13.98 14.33
N ALA A 393 20.16 13.32 14.68
CA ALA A 393 21.48 13.93 14.80
C ALA A 393 22.37 13.53 13.61
N VAL A 394 22.99 14.54 12.98
CA VAL A 394 23.93 14.36 11.87
C VAL A 394 25.28 14.97 12.27
N ILE A 395 26.33 14.15 12.22
CA ILE A 395 27.70 14.58 12.52
C ILE A 395 28.23 15.41 11.35
N ASP A 396 28.81 16.57 11.66
CA ASP A 396 29.55 17.42 10.72
C ASP A 396 30.81 17.99 11.39
N GLY A 397 31.86 17.18 11.43
CA GLY A 397 33.12 17.52 12.07
C GLY A 397 32.94 17.71 13.56
N ASP A 398 33.29 18.89 14.06
CA ASP A 398 33.13 19.30 15.45
C ASP A 398 31.71 19.79 15.78
N LYS A 399 30.78 19.71 14.82
CA LYS A 399 29.37 20.04 15.01
C LYS A 399 28.47 18.80 14.97
N ILE A 400 27.40 18.86 15.75
CA ILE A 400 26.27 17.94 15.65
C ILE A 400 25.05 18.74 15.23
N LEU A 401 24.57 18.48 14.01
CA LEU A 401 23.38 19.11 13.45
C LEU A 401 22.16 18.31 13.89
N VAL A 402 21.26 18.92 14.65
CA VAL A 402 20.06 18.25 15.18
C VAL A 402 18.82 18.81 14.51
N THR A 403 18.01 17.93 13.92
CA THR A 403 16.70 18.29 13.34
C THR A 403 15.59 17.68 14.16
N THR A 404 14.64 18.50 14.60
CA THR A 404 13.52 18.12 15.48
C THR A 404 12.23 17.97 14.67
N PHE A 405 11.92 16.77 14.16
CA PHE A 405 10.83 16.58 13.19
C PHE A 405 9.42 16.83 13.73
N ARG A 406 9.23 16.76 15.06
CA ARG A 406 7.96 17.16 15.68
C ARG A 406 7.65 18.63 15.41
N GLN A 407 8.66 19.50 15.50
CA GLN A 407 8.50 20.95 15.40
C GLN A 407 8.52 21.42 13.94
N CYS A 408 9.54 21.02 13.18
CA CYS A 408 9.71 21.46 11.79
C CYS A 408 10.52 20.45 10.97
N VAL A 409 10.15 20.30 9.69
CA VAL A 409 10.86 19.44 8.74
C VAL A 409 11.89 20.31 8.01
N ILE A 410 13.06 20.50 8.63
CA ILE A 410 14.15 21.32 8.07
C ILE A 410 15.00 20.44 7.14
N PRO A 411 15.23 20.83 5.87
CA PRO A 411 16.00 20.02 4.94
C PRO A 411 17.52 20.14 5.19
N PRO A 412 18.30 19.04 5.10
CA PRO A 412 19.76 19.10 5.21
C PRO A 412 20.37 19.97 4.09
N PRO A 413 21.50 20.66 4.31
CA PRO A 413 22.33 20.66 5.52
C PRO A 413 21.78 21.50 6.67
N MET A 414 20.69 22.24 6.48
CA MET A 414 20.08 23.02 7.55
C MET A 414 19.54 22.09 8.65
N CYS A 415 19.55 22.60 9.88
CA CYS A 415 19.09 21.89 11.07
C CYS A 415 18.30 22.84 11.99
N ALA A 416 17.68 22.29 13.03
CA ALA A 416 16.96 23.10 14.01
C ALA A 416 17.94 23.83 14.94
N PHE A 417 18.99 23.14 15.37
CA PHE A 417 20.10 23.71 16.11
C PHE A 417 21.36 22.87 15.90
N GLU A 418 22.52 23.50 16.06
CA GLU A 418 23.82 22.85 16.04
C GLU A 418 24.44 22.85 17.45
N LEU A 419 25.08 21.74 17.81
CA LEU A 419 25.93 21.66 19.00
C LEU A 419 27.38 21.73 18.55
N GLN A 420 28.10 22.75 19.03
CA GLN A 420 29.52 22.92 18.78
C GLN A 420 30.33 22.20 19.87
N LEU A 421 31.23 21.31 19.45
CA LEU A 421 32.19 20.62 20.30
C LEU A 421 33.60 21.16 20.03
N PRO A 422 34.57 20.95 20.94
CA PRO A 422 35.93 21.44 20.76
C PRO A 422 36.75 20.62 19.74
N VAL A 423 36.31 19.39 19.45
CA VAL A 423 37.03 18.40 18.62
C VAL A 423 36.00 17.65 17.77
N PRO A 424 36.35 17.16 16.56
CA PRO A 424 35.46 16.36 15.74
C PRO A 424 34.80 15.19 16.47
N VAL A 425 33.53 14.94 16.14
CA VAL A 425 32.69 13.89 16.70
C VAL A 425 32.75 12.63 15.84
N ASN A 426 32.90 11.47 16.48
CA ASN A 426 32.92 10.17 15.79
C ASN A 426 31.66 9.33 16.05
N LEU A 427 30.94 9.57 17.15
CA LEU A 427 29.70 8.87 17.45
C LEU A 427 28.72 9.80 18.16
N VAL A 428 27.44 9.66 17.85
CA VAL A 428 26.33 10.31 18.55
C VAL A 428 25.24 9.28 18.83
N THR A 429 24.60 9.38 19.99
CA THR A 429 23.47 8.52 20.35
C THR A 429 22.48 9.28 21.23
N PHE A 430 21.23 8.81 21.27
CA PHE A 430 20.17 9.36 22.11
C PHE A 430 19.92 8.48 23.33
N HIS A 431 19.49 9.10 24.42
CA HIS A 431 19.13 8.39 25.64
C HIS A 431 17.94 7.45 25.39
N SER A 432 17.97 6.25 25.95
CA SER A 432 16.95 5.22 25.68
C SER A 432 15.79 5.19 26.67
N GLN A 433 15.91 5.86 27.82
CA GLN A 433 14.83 5.94 28.83
C GLN A 433 13.69 6.84 28.36
N ALA A 434 12.45 6.38 28.56
CA ALA A 434 11.23 7.14 28.30
C ALA A 434 11.26 8.54 28.94
N GLN A 435 10.60 9.53 28.32
CA GLN A 435 10.61 10.95 28.68
C GLN A 435 11.96 11.69 28.59
N ARG A 436 13.11 10.98 28.56
CA ARG A 436 14.45 11.56 28.41
C ARG A 436 15.09 11.31 27.05
N THR A 437 14.33 10.79 26.08
CA THR A 437 14.85 10.39 24.76
C THR A 437 15.36 11.53 23.88
N ASN A 438 15.11 12.78 24.28
CA ASN A 438 15.67 13.97 23.65
C ASN A 438 17.12 14.27 24.08
N GLU A 439 17.59 13.68 25.17
CA GLU A 439 18.97 13.84 25.62
C GLU A 439 19.91 13.07 24.69
N LEU A 440 21.07 13.65 24.40
CA LEU A 440 22.04 13.08 23.47
C LEU A 440 23.44 13.03 24.07
N ALA A 441 24.20 12.03 23.67
CA ALA A 441 25.61 11.87 24.00
C ALA A 441 26.46 11.82 22.73
N ALA A 442 27.64 12.42 22.79
CA ALA A 442 28.58 12.50 21.69
C ALA A 442 29.97 12.05 22.12
N LEU A 443 30.60 11.16 21.33
CA LEU A 443 31.99 10.73 21.50
C LEU A 443 32.87 11.50 20.51
N THR A 444 33.82 12.27 21.03
CA THR A 444 34.80 13.01 20.23
C THR A 444 36.01 12.16 19.85
N ALA A 445 36.74 12.59 18.83
CA ALA A 445 37.90 11.87 18.28
C ALA A 445 39.07 11.69 19.25
N ASP A 446 39.12 12.49 20.33
CA ASP A 446 40.09 12.40 21.42
C ASP A 446 39.61 11.53 22.60
N GLY A 447 38.44 10.90 22.49
CA GLY A 447 37.91 9.95 23.48
C GLY A 447 37.15 10.57 24.65
N HIS A 448 36.67 11.81 24.53
CA HIS A 448 35.75 12.42 25.50
C HIS A 448 34.29 12.16 25.13
N ILE A 449 33.44 12.00 26.15
CA ILE A 449 31.99 11.88 26.01
C ILE A 449 31.35 13.17 26.54
N TYR A 450 30.58 13.83 25.69
CA TYR A 450 29.77 14.99 26.03
C TYR A 450 28.30 14.59 26.06
N VAL A 451 27.64 14.81 27.20
CA VAL A 451 26.20 14.53 27.37
C VAL A 451 25.45 15.84 27.49
N TYR A 452 24.40 16.00 26.68
CA TYR A 452 23.53 17.17 26.64
C TYR A 452 22.09 16.77 26.99
N GLY A 453 21.52 17.41 28.02
CA GLY A 453 20.12 17.26 28.43
C GLY A 453 19.50 18.59 28.88
N GLN A 454 18.21 18.60 29.25
CA GLN A 454 17.38 19.78 29.58
C GLN A 454 18.10 20.80 30.51
N GLY A 455 18.92 21.69 29.94
CA GLY A 455 19.67 22.73 30.64
C GLY A 455 20.97 22.31 31.35
N LYS A 456 21.47 21.09 31.18
CA LYS A 456 22.74 20.63 31.79
C LYS A 456 23.65 19.94 30.76
N SER A 457 24.94 20.26 30.80
CA SER A 457 25.98 19.59 30.03
C SER A 457 27.00 18.94 30.96
N TYR A 458 27.39 17.71 30.64
CA TYR A 458 28.40 16.96 31.38
C TYR A 458 29.53 16.57 30.42
N ASN A 459 30.78 16.71 30.87
CA ASN A 459 31.95 16.23 30.15
C ASN A 459 32.56 15.07 30.96
N LEU A 460 32.62 13.90 30.34
CA LEU A 460 33.12 12.67 30.94
C LEU A 460 34.25 12.12 30.07
N LYS A 461 35.38 11.74 30.68
CA LYS A 461 36.43 11.01 29.98
C LYS A 461 36.10 9.51 29.98
N LEU A 462 36.22 8.84 28.82
CA LEU A 462 35.80 7.45 28.62
C LEU A 462 36.35 6.50 29.70
N ASN A 463 37.66 6.56 29.98
CA ASN A 463 38.33 5.61 30.87
C ASN A 463 38.07 5.86 32.37
N SER A 464 37.48 7.00 32.76
CA SER A 464 37.32 7.37 34.18
C SER A 464 35.87 7.26 34.69
N ASN A 465 34.89 7.01 33.81
CA ASN A 465 33.46 7.04 34.14
C ASN A 465 32.69 5.81 33.61
N ILE A 466 33.33 4.65 33.61
CA ILE A 466 32.69 3.37 33.27
C ILE A 466 31.90 2.90 34.50
N MET A 467 30.57 2.80 34.40
CA MET A 467 29.74 2.29 35.51
C MET A 467 29.86 0.77 35.67
N SER A 468 30.01 0.05 34.56
CA SER A 468 30.16 -1.41 34.51
C SER A 468 30.94 -1.79 33.26
N ASP A 469 31.97 -2.61 33.42
CA ASP A 469 32.68 -3.25 32.31
C ASP A 469 32.28 -4.73 32.25
N VAL A 470 31.91 -5.19 31.07
CA VAL A 470 31.38 -6.54 30.85
C VAL A 470 32.17 -7.15 29.70
N PRO A 471 33.08 -8.09 29.96
CA PRO A 471 33.85 -8.74 28.89
C PRO A 471 32.92 -9.59 28.03
N VAL A 472 33.12 -9.53 26.71
CA VAL A 472 32.37 -10.34 25.74
C VAL A 472 33.35 -11.04 24.82
N ASP A 473 33.15 -12.35 24.61
CA ASP A 473 33.96 -13.15 23.69
C ASP A 473 33.53 -12.87 22.24
N GLY A 474 34.18 -11.90 21.60
CA GLY A 474 33.92 -11.49 20.21
C GLY A 474 33.80 -9.97 20.06
N PHE A 475 33.58 -9.49 18.83
CA PHE A 475 33.44 -8.05 18.57
C PHE A 475 31.97 -7.65 18.50
N VAL A 476 31.57 -6.68 19.34
CA VAL A 476 30.21 -6.12 19.29
C VAL A 476 30.08 -5.20 18.08
N ILE A 477 29.27 -5.60 17.11
CA ILE A 477 29.02 -4.83 15.87
C ILE A 477 27.74 -4.00 15.93
N SER A 478 26.80 -4.36 16.79
CA SER A 478 25.52 -3.66 16.93
C SER A 478 24.95 -3.80 18.34
N LEU A 479 24.27 -2.75 18.80
CA LEU A 479 23.55 -2.70 20.07
C LEU A 479 22.16 -2.15 19.83
N CYS A 480 21.16 -2.77 20.45
CA CYS A 480 19.78 -2.29 20.41
C CYS A 480 19.11 -2.40 21.78
N HIS A 481 18.22 -1.45 22.07
CA HIS A 481 17.52 -1.34 23.35
C HIS A 481 16.01 -1.43 23.14
N GLY A 482 15.34 -2.28 23.93
CA GLY A 482 13.90 -2.45 23.97
C GLY A 482 13.27 -1.53 25.01
N LEU A 483 12.42 -0.60 24.57
CA LEU A 483 11.78 0.39 25.46
C LEU A 483 10.79 -0.22 26.45
N ARG A 484 10.13 -1.32 26.10
CA ARG A 484 9.10 -1.96 26.94
C ARG A 484 9.70 -2.78 28.08
N ASN A 485 10.74 -3.56 27.78
CA ASN A 485 11.30 -4.54 28.72
C ASN A 485 12.62 -4.08 29.34
N GLY A 486 13.22 -2.99 28.85
CA GLY A 486 14.58 -2.56 29.21
C GLY A 486 15.68 -3.51 28.71
N THR A 487 15.33 -4.48 27.85
CA THR A 487 16.27 -5.44 27.29
C THR A 487 17.27 -4.71 26.40
N VAL A 488 18.56 -5.02 26.58
CA VAL A 488 19.62 -4.60 25.65
C VAL A 488 20.16 -5.85 24.98
N ALA A 489 20.04 -5.92 23.65
CA ALA A 489 20.61 -6.98 22.84
C ALA A 489 21.89 -6.47 22.16
N LEU A 490 22.93 -7.31 22.20
CA LEU A 490 24.19 -7.10 21.51
C LEU A 490 24.37 -8.16 20.44
N GLN A 491 24.86 -7.73 19.27
CA GLN A 491 25.22 -8.60 18.17
C GLN A 491 26.73 -8.68 18.06
N LEU A 492 27.24 -9.90 18.00
CA LEU A 492 28.65 -10.19 17.75
C LEU A 492 28.92 -10.38 16.25
N ASP A 493 30.18 -10.26 15.87
CA ASP A 493 30.66 -10.35 14.49
C ASP A 493 30.52 -11.76 13.89
N ASP A 494 30.48 -12.79 14.72
CA ASP A 494 30.16 -14.17 14.34
C ASP A 494 28.65 -14.44 14.15
N GLY A 495 27.80 -13.42 14.35
CA GLY A 495 26.34 -13.51 14.24
C GLY A 495 25.62 -13.89 15.53
N GLN A 496 26.35 -14.19 16.62
CA GLN A 496 25.74 -14.50 17.90
C GLN A 496 25.04 -13.28 18.50
N ILE A 497 23.89 -13.52 19.13
CA ILE A 497 23.15 -12.49 19.87
C ILE A 497 23.19 -12.82 21.37
N ARG A 498 23.51 -11.82 22.19
CA ARG A 498 23.48 -11.92 23.65
C ARG A 498 22.61 -10.81 24.24
N LYS A 499 22.04 -11.06 25.42
CA LYS A 499 21.51 -9.99 26.26
C LYS A 499 22.65 -9.35 27.04
N LEU A 500 22.52 -8.09 27.44
CA LEU A 500 23.56 -7.40 28.25
C LEU A 500 23.89 -8.11 29.57
N SER A 501 22.98 -8.93 30.10
CA SER A 501 23.23 -9.88 31.21
C SER A 501 24.18 -11.03 30.85
N LEU A 502 24.76 -11.05 29.64
CA LEU A 502 25.56 -12.12 29.03
C LEU A 502 24.86 -13.47 28.91
N THR A 503 23.58 -13.55 29.20
CA THR A 503 22.79 -14.75 28.97
C THR A 503 22.47 -14.89 27.49
N GLU A 504 22.58 -16.11 26.98
CA GLU A 504 22.13 -16.43 25.62
C GLU A 504 20.67 -16.01 25.44
N TRP A 505 20.36 -15.38 24.31
CA TRP A 505 18.97 -15.12 23.98
C TRP A 505 18.33 -16.41 23.52
N LYS A 506 17.33 -16.90 24.27
CA LYS A 506 16.54 -18.06 23.91
C LYS A 506 15.12 -17.66 23.55
N ASP A 507 14.55 -18.30 22.53
CA ASP A 507 13.14 -18.16 22.19
C ASP A 507 12.24 -18.92 23.19
N SER A 508 10.93 -18.86 23.00
CA SER A 508 9.93 -19.56 23.82
C SER A 508 10.04 -21.08 23.78
N THR A 509 10.76 -21.63 22.78
CA THR A 509 11.06 -23.07 22.64
C THR A 509 12.40 -23.47 23.25
N GLY A 510 13.18 -22.51 23.76
CA GLY A 510 14.49 -22.71 24.37
C GLY A 510 15.66 -22.72 23.37
N ASN A 511 15.41 -22.42 22.09
CA ASN A 511 16.44 -22.37 21.05
C ASN A 511 17.19 -21.03 21.10
N ILE A 512 18.49 -21.06 20.81
CA ILE A 512 19.33 -19.86 20.79
C ILE A 512 18.98 -19.04 19.55
N ILE A 513 18.65 -17.76 19.75
CA ILE A 513 18.38 -16.82 18.68
C ILE A 513 19.70 -16.21 18.22
N ASN A 514 20.10 -16.50 16.98
CA ASN A 514 21.28 -15.91 16.33
C ASN A 514 20.87 -15.38 14.95
N PHE A 515 21.58 -14.37 14.45
CA PHE A 515 21.42 -14.00 13.05
C PHE A 515 22.27 -14.92 12.17
N PRO A 516 21.78 -15.35 11.00
CA PRO A 516 22.59 -16.13 10.06
C PRO A 516 23.79 -15.35 9.50
N ARG A 517 23.72 -14.01 9.54
CA ARG A 517 24.75 -13.08 9.06
C ARG A 517 24.78 -11.79 9.90
N PRO A 518 25.92 -11.09 9.95
CA PRO A 518 26.01 -9.74 10.50
C PRO A 518 24.96 -8.77 9.93
N CYS A 519 24.30 -8.02 10.80
CA CYS A 519 23.25 -7.06 10.45
C CYS A 519 23.74 -5.64 10.73
N VAL A 520 23.63 -4.75 9.75
CA VAL A 520 24.07 -3.35 9.85
C VAL A 520 23.06 -2.47 10.61
N GLN A 521 21.80 -2.91 10.68
CA GLN A 521 20.76 -2.26 11.46
C GLN A 521 19.98 -3.33 12.23
N THR A 522 19.82 -3.14 13.53
CA THR A 522 19.06 -4.03 14.41
C THR A 522 18.01 -3.24 15.20
N ALA A 523 16.92 -3.90 15.57
CA ALA A 523 15.93 -3.37 16.50
C ALA A 523 15.18 -4.50 17.20
N LEU A 524 14.71 -4.22 18.42
CA LEU A 524 13.80 -5.10 19.15
C LEU A 524 12.35 -4.74 18.83
N CYS A 525 11.51 -5.76 18.70
CA CYS A 525 10.07 -5.60 18.53
C CYS A 525 9.30 -6.67 19.30
N THR A 526 8.01 -6.45 19.55
CA THR A 526 7.11 -7.45 20.12
C THR A 526 6.21 -8.00 19.00
N LEU A 527 6.29 -9.30 18.75
CA LEU A 527 5.47 -10.02 17.76
C LEU A 527 4.60 -11.03 18.51
N SER A 528 3.28 -10.94 18.35
CA SER A 528 2.32 -11.83 19.05
C SER A 528 2.54 -11.94 20.57
N GLY A 529 3.03 -10.87 21.22
CA GLY A 529 3.32 -10.83 22.66
C GLY A 529 4.73 -11.26 23.08
N GLU A 530 5.56 -11.76 22.15
CA GLU A 530 6.94 -12.20 22.43
C GLU A 530 7.97 -11.22 21.84
N GLU A 531 9.05 -10.96 22.58
CA GLU A 531 10.13 -10.06 22.16
C GLU A 531 11.06 -10.76 21.16
N HIS A 532 11.20 -10.16 19.99
CA HIS A 532 11.99 -10.67 18.87
C HIS A 532 13.02 -9.62 18.42
N LEU A 533 14.13 -10.09 17.86
CA LEU A 533 15.15 -9.24 17.27
C LEU A 533 15.02 -9.22 15.74
N ILE A 534 14.91 -8.02 15.18
CA ILE A 534 14.90 -7.77 13.74
C ILE A 534 16.27 -7.25 13.31
N GLY A 535 16.83 -7.80 12.23
CA GLY A 535 18.12 -7.39 11.68
C GLY A 535 18.06 -7.20 10.17
N LEU A 536 18.61 -6.10 9.67
CA LEU A 536 18.82 -5.85 8.25
C LEU A 536 20.31 -5.98 7.92
N THR A 537 20.62 -6.85 6.98
CA THR A 537 21.98 -7.04 6.46
C THR A 537 22.33 -5.98 5.41
N GLU A 538 23.62 -5.84 5.11
CA GLU A 538 24.12 -4.94 4.06
C GLU A 538 23.57 -5.31 2.66
N ARG A 539 23.32 -6.60 2.41
CA ARG A 539 22.70 -7.12 1.18
C ARG A 539 21.18 -6.99 1.15
N SER A 540 20.59 -6.15 2.00
CA SER A 540 19.14 -5.88 2.03
C SER A 540 18.24 -7.05 2.44
N HIS A 541 18.81 -8.06 3.11
CA HIS A 541 18.02 -9.13 3.72
C HIS A 541 17.60 -8.76 5.14
N LEU A 542 16.30 -8.84 5.41
CA LEU A 542 15.68 -8.63 6.71
C LEU A 542 15.41 -9.99 7.38
N TYR A 543 16.00 -10.19 8.55
CA TYR A 543 15.86 -11.38 9.38
C TYR A 543 15.10 -11.07 10.67
N ILE A 544 14.36 -12.06 11.17
CA ILE A 544 13.83 -12.10 12.54
C ILE A 544 14.38 -13.37 13.18
N GLY A 545 15.30 -13.22 14.12
CA GLY A 545 16.13 -14.34 14.58
C GLY A 545 16.87 -15.00 13.40
N ASP A 546 16.68 -16.30 13.22
CA ASP A 546 17.26 -17.08 12.13
C ASP A 546 16.47 -17.03 10.81
N SER A 547 15.24 -16.50 10.86
CA SER A 547 14.27 -16.60 9.78
C SER A 547 14.37 -15.41 8.83
N LEU A 548 14.63 -15.69 7.55
CA LEU A 548 14.61 -14.68 6.49
C LEU A 548 13.17 -14.24 6.22
N VAL A 549 12.89 -12.95 6.37
CA VAL A 549 11.55 -12.38 6.15
C VAL A 549 11.41 -11.81 4.75
N ALA A 550 12.40 -11.04 4.29
CA ALA A 550 12.42 -10.44 2.95
C ALA A 550 13.86 -10.14 2.50
N SER A 551 14.13 -10.20 1.20
CA SER A 551 15.46 -9.99 0.62
C SER A 551 15.65 -8.65 -0.10
N ASN A 552 14.62 -7.81 -0.15
CA ASN A 552 14.60 -6.57 -0.94
C ASN A 552 14.39 -5.31 -0.08
N ILE A 553 14.79 -5.32 1.19
CA ILE A 553 14.53 -4.23 2.14
C ILE A 553 15.65 -3.19 2.11
N SER A 554 15.29 -1.91 1.91
CA SER A 554 16.24 -0.81 1.84
C SER A 554 16.44 -0.08 3.18
N SER A 555 15.39 -0.01 4.00
CA SER A 555 15.45 0.51 5.38
C SER A 555 14.21 0.10 6.17
N PHE A 556 14.29 0.10 7.50
CA PHE A 556 13.13 -0.16 8.36
C PHE A 556 13.16 0.66 9.65
N VAL A 557 12.01 0.78 10.31
CA VAL A 557 11.86 1.31 11.67
C VAL A 557 10.76 0.54 12.39
N VAL A 558 11.02 0.17 13.63
CA VAL A 558 10.00 -0.31 14.57
C VAL A 558 9.47 0.92 15.31
N TYR A 559 8.16 1.09 15.30
CA TYR A 559 7.45 2.16 16.00
C TYR A 559 6.25 1.55 16.73
N ASP A 560 6.32 1.51 18.06
CA ASP A 560 5.36 0.81 18.91
C ASP A 560 5.12 -0.65 18.44
N ASP A 561 3.88 -1.04 18.15
CA ASP A 561 3.55 -2.36 17.59
C ASP A 561 3.61 -2.41 16.05
N PHE A 562 4.26 -1.45 15.39
CA PHE A 562 4.33 -1.37 13.93
C PHE A 562 5.75 -1.53 13.41
N LEU A 563 5.88 -2.28 12.32
CA LEU A 563 7.08 -2.33 11.49
C LEU A 563 6.82 -1.55 10.21
N LEU A 564 7.58 -0.49 10.01
CA LEU A 564 7.59 0.27 8.77
C LEU A 564 8.86 -0.04 8.01
N LEU A 565 8.74 -0.28 6.72
CA LEU A 565 9.86 -0.65 5.87
C LEU A 565 9.73 -0.07 4.47
N THR A 566 10.87 0.16 3.84
CA THR A 566 10.96 0.52 2.43
C THR A 566 11.66 -0.58 1.65
N THR A 567 11.23 -0.80 0.42
CA THR A 567 11.75 -1.87 -0.45
C THR A 567 12.50 -1.30 -1.65
N HIS A 568 13.35 -2.13 -2.26
CA HIS A 568 13.97 -1.83 -3.56
C HIS A 568 12.97 -1.82 -4.71
N SER A 569 11.76 -2.37 -4.53
CA SER A 569 10.62 -2.25 -5.44
C SER A 569 9.84 -0.93 -5.30
N HIS A 570 10.41 0.06 -4.58
CA HIS A 570 9.87 1.41 -4.45
C HIS A 570 8.52 1.46 -3.70
N MET A 571 8.38 0.59 -2.69
CA MET A 571 7.22 0.52 -1.82
C MET A 571 7.63 0.87 -0.39
N CYS A 572 6.70 1.48 0.35
CA CYS A 572 6.72 1.64 1.79
C CYS A 572 5.58 0.76 2.35
N LEU A 573 5.91 -0.11 3.30
CA LEU A 573 4.93 -0.94 3.98
C LEU A 573 4.84 -0.53 5.45
N CYS A 574 3.65 -0.66 6.04
CA CYS A 574 3.37 -0.44 7.44
C CYS A 574 2.54 -1.61 7.98
N LEU A 575 3.19 -2.47 8.77
CA LEU A 575 2.67 -3.76 9.19
C LEU A 575 2.48 -3.77 10.71
N ASN A 576 1.33 -4.25 11.18
CA ASN A 576 1.03 -4.37 12.61
C ASN A 576 1.58 -5.71 13.15
N LEU A 577 2.56 -5.62 14.05
CA LEU A 577 3.25 -6.76 14.66
C LEU A 577 2.42 -7.45 15.75
N SER A 578 1.43 -6.76 16.34
CA SER A 578 0.54 -7.37 17.34
C SER A 578 -0.37 -8.44 16.75
N THR A 579 -0.72 -8.33 15.45
CA THR A 579 -1.65 -9.23 14.76
C THR A 579 -0.97 -10.26 13.85
N LEU A 580 0.34 -10.14 13.62
CA LEU A 580 1.07 -10.96 12.66
C LEU A 580 2.03 -11.93 13.35
N SER A 581 2.05 -13.16 12.84
CA SER A 581 3.14 -14.12 13.09
C SER A 581 4.28 -13.90 12.07
N ILE A 582 5.43 -14.52 12.30
CA ILE A 582 6.57 -14.48 11.35
C ILE A 582 6.15 -14.94 9.96
N LYS A 583 5.36 -16.02 9.85
CA LYS A 583 4.82 -16.50 8.57
C LYS A 583 3.85 -15.50 7.93
N GLY A 584 3.03 -14.83 8.75
CA GLY A 584 2.14 -13.77 8.27
C GLY A 584 2.93 -12.57 7.71
N LEU A 585 4.05 -12.22 8.35
CA LEU A 585 4.94 -11.17 7.90
C LEU A 585 5.63 -11.53 6.57
N GLN A 586 6.11 -12.76 6.43
CA GLN A 586 6.67 -13.29 5.18
C GLN A 586 5.65 -13.25 4.04
N ALA A 587 4.40 -13.67 4.32
CA ALA A 587 3.32 -13.64 3.33
C ALA A 587 3.00 -12.20 2.88
N ALA A 588 2.88 -11.26 3.83
CA ALA A 588 2.61 -9.85 3.53
C ALA A 588 3.73 -9.19 2.70
N LEU A 589 4.98 -9.61 2.90
CA LEU A 589 6.13 -9.10 2.15
C LEU A 589 6.35 -9.79 0.80
N SER A 590 5.76 -10.96 0.60
CA SER A 590 5.84 -11.74 -0.64
C SER A 590 4.64 -11.54 -1.57
N SER A 591 3.50 -11.06 -1.05
CA SER A 591 2.30 -10.86 -1.85
C SER A 591 2.41 -9.65 -2.76
N ASP A 592 2.01 -9.81 -4.03
CA ASP A 592 1.79 -8.67 -4.92
C ASP A 592 0.70 -7.77 -4.33
N ALA A 593 1.05 -6.50 -4.10
CA ALA A 593 0.16 -5.54 -3.47
C ALA A 593 -1.12 -5.37 -4.29
N ASN A 594 -2.25 -5.80 -3.72
CA ASN A 594 -3.55 -5.48 -4.27
C ASN A 594 -3.74 -3.95 -4.26
N GLN A 595 -4.42 -3.40 -5.28
CA GLN A 595 -4.61 -1.95 -5.43
C GLN A 595 -5.31 -1.27 -4.21
N ASN A 596 -5.89 -2.05 -3.30
CA ASN A 596 -6.62 -1.59 -2.11
C ASN A 596 -5.98 -2.00 -0.78
N ASP A 597 -4.71 -2.42 -0.75
CA ASP A 597 -4.03 -2.73 0.51
C ASP A 597 -3.56 -1.46 1.23
N GLU A 598 -4.16 -1.12 2.36
CA GLU A 598 -3.81 0.06 3.17
C GLU A 598 -2.44 -0.04 3.86
N THR A 599 -1.88 -1.24 3.93
CA THR A 599 -0.55 -1.49 4.50
C THR A 599 0.58 -1.15 3.55
N VAL A 600 0.27 -0.83 2.29
CA VAL A 600 1.27 -0.62 1.23
C VAL A 600 1.10 0.76 0.55
N ARG A 601 2.21 1.44 0.28
CA ARG A 601 2.26 2.72 -0.43
C ARG A 601 3.44 2.81 -1.39
N LYS A 602 3.25 3.31 -2.61
CA LYS A 602 4.34 3.62 -3.55
C LYS A 602 5.14 4.83 -3.09
N VAL A 603 6.47 4.76 -3.20
CA VAL A 603 7.42 5.84 -2.87
C VAL A 603 8.41 6.07 -4.02
N GLU A 604 9.18 7.15 -3.96
CA GLU A 604 10.23 7.43 -4.95
C GLU A 604 11.32 6.36 -4.92
N ARG A 605 11.99 6.13 -6.06
CA ARG A 605 13.08 5.17 -6.15
C ARG A 605 14.19 5.53 -5.15
N GLY A 606 14.54 4.57 -4.30
CA GLY A 606 15.62 4.70 -3.33
C GLY A 606 15.28 5.53 -2.08
N SER A 607 14.01 5.87 -1.85
CA SER A 607 13.57 6.45 -0.58
C SER A 607 14.00 5.59 0.62
N ARG A 608 14.50 6.23 1.67
CA ARG A 608 14.84 5.59 2.95
C ARG A 608 14.15 6.29 4.11
N ILE A 609 13.78 5.51 5.12
CA ILE A 609 13.17 6.01 6.35
C ILE A 609 14.22 6.72 7.19
N VAL A 610 13.87 7.91 7.67
CA VAL A 610 14.69 8.66 8.62
C VAL A 610 14.11 8.55 10.03
N SER A 611 12.84 8.93 10.19
CA SER A 611 12.15 8.88 11.48
C SER A 611 10.64 8.80 11.29
N VAL A 612 9.95 8.25 12.28
CA VAL A 612 8.50 8.40 12.49
C VAL A 612 8.32 9.42 13.61
N VAL A 613 7.34 10.31 13.51
CA VAL A 613 7.03 11.26 14.58
C VAL A 613 6.08 10.57 15.59
N PRO A 614 6.47 10.42 16.87
CA PRO A 614 5.64 9.72 17.85
C PRO A 614 4.31 10.41 18.13
N GLN A 615 3.25 9.63 18.38
CA GLN A 615 1.87 10.11 18.56
C GLN A 615 1.42 11.10 17.48
N ASP A 616 1.87 10.90 16.26
CA ASP A 616 1.55 11.68 15.07
C ASP A 616 1.46 10.70 13.88
N THR A 617 1.13 11.21 12.71
CA THR A 617 0.94 10.44 11.48
C THR A 617 2.08 10.61 10.48
N ARG A 618 3.06 11.47 10.80
CA ARG A 618 4.17 11.84 9.92
C ARG A 618 5.27 10.77 9.92
N LEU A 619 5.54 10.24 8.73
CA LEU A 619 6.72 9.44 8.42
C LEU A 619 7.65 10.26 7.53
N ILE A 620 8.90 10.42 7.96
CA ILE A 620 9.92 11.22 7.28
C ILE A 620 10.82 10.29 6.47
N LEU A 621 10.83 10.52 5.16
CA LEU A 621 11.67 9.84 4.20
C LEU A 621 12.77 10.78 3.69
N GLN A 622 13.92 10.22 3.33
CA GLN A 622 14.95 10.92 2.58
C GLN A 622 15.13 10.25 1.21
N MET A 623 15.12 11.06 0.16
CA MET A 623 15.36 10.64 -1.21
C MET A 623 16.86 10.51 -1.51
N PRO A 624 17.29 9.75 -2.53
CA PRO A 624 18.70 9.62 -2.90
C PRO A 624 19.37 10.97 -3.20
N ARG A 625 18.62 11.91 -3.78
CA ARG A 625 19.06 13.29 -4.03
C ARG A 625 19.33 14.11 -2.74
N GLY A 626 18.89 13.60 -1.59
CA GLY A 626 19.09 14.16 -0.26
C GLY A 626 17.93 15.00 0.29
N ASN A 627 16.92 15.32 -0.53
CA ASN A 627 15.68 15.97 -0.11
C ASN A 627 14.86 15.12 0.87
N LEU A 628 14.13 15.78 1.77
CA LEU A 628 13.19 15.13 2.68
C LEU A 628 11.78 15.15 2.10
N GLU A 629 11.04 14.07 2.33
CA GLU A 629 9.61 13.99 2.06
C GLU A 629 8.89 13.53 3.32
N THR A 630 7.80 14.22 3.67
CA THR A 630 6.91 13.81 4.75
C THR A 630 5.69 13.14 4.15
N ILE A 631 5.49 11.87 4.47
CA ILE A 631 4.30 11.12 4.06
C ILE A 631 3.46 10.76 5.29
N HIS A 632 2.15 10.63 5.06
CA HIS A 632 1.20 10.13 6.06
C HIS A 632 0.74 8.76 5.58
N HIS A 633 1.33 7.69 6.12
CA HIS A 633 1.00 6.33 5.70
C HIS A 633 -0.42 5.97 6.16
N ARG A 634 -1.24 5.38 5.29
CA ARG A 634 -2.66 5.14 5.57
C ARG A 634 -2.87 4.35 6.86
N ALA A 635 -2.17 3.22 7.00
CA ALA A 635 -2.17 2.43 8.23
C ALA A 635 -1.80 3.23 9.50
N LEU A 636 -0.79 4.11 9.44
CA LEU A 636 -0.43 4.96 10.59
C LEU A 636 -1.52 5.98 10.92
N VAL A 637 -2.17 6.55 9.89
CA VAL A 637 -3.27 7.51 10.08
C VAL A 637 -4.45 6.84 10.76
N LEU A 638 -4.83 5.64 10.29
CA LEU A 638 -5.93 4.88 10.89
C LEU A 638 -5.61 4.44 12.32
N LEU A 639 -4.37 4.00 12.58
CA LEU A 639 -3.91 3.74 13.94
C LEU A 639 -4.07 4.97 14.84
N TYR A 640 -3.57 6.13 14.39
CA TYR A 640 -3.66 7.37 15.15
C TYR A 640 -5.12 7.75 15.44
N VAL A 641 -6.00 7.63 14.45
CA VAL A 641 -7.44 7.87 14.60
C VAL A 641 -8.07 6.91 15.62
N ASN A 642 -7.82 5.61 15.48
CA ASN A 642 -8.37 4.58 16.38
C ASN A 642 -7.91 4.78 17.83
N LEU A 643 -6.60 4.98 18.05
CA LEU A 643 -6.03 5.25 19.37
C LEU A 643 -6.65 6.51 20.00
N LYS A 644 -6.90 7.55 19.19
CA LYS A 644 -7.51 8.79 19.67
C LYS A 644 -8.99 8.60 20.03
N ILE A 645 -9.74 7.79 19.27
CA ILE A 645 -11.13 7.41 19.61
C ILE A 645 -11.16 6.59 20.91
N GLU A 646 -10.27 5.61 21.08
CA GLU A 646 -10.21 4.78 22.29
C GLU A 646 -9.82 5.58 23.55
N LYS A 647 -8.91 6.55 23.41
CA LYS A 647 -8.51 7.45 24.51
C LYS A 647 -9.61 8.43 24.94
N MET A 648 -10.63 8.64 24.11
CA MET A 648 -11.79 9.47 24.45
C MET A 648 -12.81 8.75 25.37
N ILE A 649 -12.57 7.49 25.73
CA ILE A 649 -13.39 6.76 26.70
C ILE A 649 -13.10 7.30 28.12
N PRO A 650 -14.11 7.83 28.86
CA PRO A 650 -13.91 8.59 30.11
C PRO A 650 -13.15 7.88 31.24
N ASP A 651 -13.08 6.54 31.23
CA ASP A 651 -12.59 5.76 32.38
C ASP A 651 -11.09 5.43 32.37
N LYS A 652 -10.32 5.71 31.31
CA LYS A 652 -8.93 5.17 31.21
C LYS A 652 -7.78 6.15 31.46
N PHE A 653 -7.90 7.46 31.24
CA PHE A 653 -6.75 8.35 31.45
C PHE A 653 -7.17 9.76 31.92
N LYS A 654 -6.92 10.07 33.20
CA LYS A 654 -6.94 11.42 33.76
C LYS A 654 -5.54 12.02 33.71
N GLN A 655 -5.09 12.54 32.56
CA GLN A 655 -3.98 13.50 32.56
C GLN A 655 -3.92 14.36 31.28
N HIS A 656 -3.90 15.67 31.53
CA HIS A 656 -3.58 16.83 30.71
C HIS A 656 -3.35 16.69 29.18
N ASP A 657 -4.16 17.50 28.47
CA ASP A 657 -3.90 18.27 27.25
C ASP A 657 -3.72 17.54 25.89
N LEU A 658 -4.65 17.87 24.96
CA LEU A 658 -4.57 17.81 23.47
C LEU A 658 -5.50 16.84 22.69
N ASP A 659 -6.21 15.92 23.34
CA ASP A 659 -7.07 14.96 22.64
C ASP A 659 -8.56 15.37 22.60
N SER A 660 -8.88 16.34 21.72
CA SER A 660 -10.25 16.74 21.41
C SER A 660 -10.79 16.10 20.12
N PHE A 661 -12.11 15.93 20.04
CA PHE A 661 -12.84 15.60 18.81
C PHE A 661 -12.53 16.62 17.70
N GLU A 662 -12.28 17.88 18.04
CA GLU A 662 -11.88 18.90 17.07
C GLU A 662 -10.54 18.56 16.39
N SER A 663 -9.52 18.20 17.17
CA SER A 663 -8.20 17.82 16.66
C SER A 663 -8.29 16.56 15.78
N LEU A 664 -9.10 15.58 16.21
CA LEU A 664 -9.39 14.36 15.43
C LEU A 664 -10.08 14.68 14.10
N CYS A 665 -11.18 15.42 14.12
CA CYS A 665 -11.92 15.84 12.93
C CYS A 665 -11.05 16.67 11.97
N CYS A 666 -10.21 17.56 12.52
CA CYS A 666 -9.27 18.35 11.73
C CYS A 666 -8.24 17.46 11.03
N CYS A 667 -7.68 16.48 11.73
CA CYS A 667 -6.76 15.49 11.17
C CYS A 667 -7.44 14.67 10.04
N MET A 668 -8.60 14.08 10.34
CA MET A 668 -9.37 13.29 9.38
C MET A 668 -9.72 14.10 8.12
N ARG A 669 -10.15 15.35 8.27
CA ARG A 669 -10.45 16.25 7.15
C ARG A 669 -9.20 16.59 6.32
N LYS A 670 -8.10 16.97 6.97
CA LYS A 670 -6.83 17.28 6.27
C LYS A 670 -6.32 16.09 5.47
N LEU A 671 -6.46 14.89 6.01
CA LEU A 671 -6.00 13.63 5.40
C LEU A 671 -7.10 12.91 4.59
N ARG A 672 -8.27 13.53 4.42
CA ARG A 672 -9.43 13.00 3.68
C ARG A 672 -9.84 11.59 4.12
N ILE A 673 -9.84 11.35 5.43
CA ILE A 673 -10.46 10.17 6.06
C ILE A 673 -11.97 10.43 6.14
N ASN A 674 -12.78 9.42 5.81
CA ASN A 674 -14.23 9.53 5.93
C ASN A 674 -14.61 9.66 7.41
N LEU A 675 -15.35 10.73 7.76
CA LEU A 675 -15.73 11.05 9.14
C LEU A 675 -16.68 10.03 9.77
N ASN A 676 -17.34 9.18 8.97
CA ASN A 676 -18.18 8.09 9.48
C ASN A 676 -17.39 7.13 10.38
N LEU A 677 -16.06 7.02 10.21
CA LEU A 677 -15.19 6.20 11.04
C LEU A 677 -15.28 6.57 12.54
N ILE A 678 -15.57 7.83 12.89
CA ILE A 678 -15.73 8.26 14.29
C ILE A 678 -16.89 7.50 14.96
N TYR A 679 -17.97 7.26 14.22
CA TYR A 679 -19.10 6.45 14.68
C TYR A 679 -18.84 4.95 14.48
N ASP A 680 -18.47 4.55 13.25
CA ASP A 680 -18.36 3.14 12.86
C ASP A 680 -17.30 2.39 13.68
N HIS A 681 -16.24 3.08 14.11
CA HIS A 681 -15.21 2.48 14.95
C HIS A 681 -15.77 2.02 16.31
N ASN A 682 -16.64 2.80 16.94
CA ASN A 682 -17.28 2.39 18.18
C ASN A 682 -18.64 3.08 18.38
N PRO A 683 -19.73 2.51 17.84
CA PRO A 683 -21.04 3.14 17.85
C PRO A 683 -21.55 3.46 19.25
N THR A 684 -21.32 2.58 20.23
CA THR A 684 -21.81 2.77 21.60
C THR A 684 -21.09 3.93 22.27
N VAL A 685 -19.76 3.98 22.18
CA VAL A 685 -18.96 5.06 22.77
C VAL A 685 -19.31 6.41 22.14
N PHE A 686 -19.52 6.46 20.82
CA PHE A 686 -19.93 7.70 20.18
C PHE A 686 -21.29 8.20 20.67
N LEU A 687 -22.29 7.31 20.73
CA LEU A 687 -23.65 7.67 21.17
C LEU A 687 -23.69 8.10 22.65
N ASP A 688 -22.91 7.46 23.52
CA ASP A 688 -22.83 7.81 24.93
C ASP A 688 -22.14 9.16 25.18
N ASN A 689 -21.35 9.66 24.22
CA ASN A 689 -20.51 10.86 24.36
C ASN A 689 -20.85 11.99 23.37
N LEU A 690 -22.07 11.99 22.81
CA LEU A 690 -22.52 13.01 21.83
C LEU A 690 -22.46 14.44 22.36
N GLU A 691 -22.74 14.65 23.64
CA GLU A 691 -22.66 15.98 24.27
C GLU A 691 -21.22 16.53 24.23
N MET A 692 -20.22 15.70 24.50
CA MET A 692 -18.81 16.12 24.39
C MET A 692 -18.41 16.38 22.94
N PHE A 693 -18.86 15.54 22.00
CA PHE A 693 -18.63 15.74 20.57
C PHE A 693 -19.14 17.12 20.10
N LEU A 694 -20.37 17.49 20.47
CA LEU A 694 -20.97 18.78 20.12
C LEU A 694 -20.33 19.98 20.83
N LYS A 695 -19.91 19.82 22.09
CA LYS A 695 -19.24 20.89 22.85
C LYS A 695 -17.79 21.14 22.41
N GLN A 696 -17.09 20.12 21.91
CA GLN A 696 -15.71 20.25 21.48
C GLN A 696 -15.58 20.74 20.03
N ILE A 697 -16.61 20.54 19.19
CA ILE A 697 -16.61 21.04 17.80
C ILE A 697 -17.36 22.37 17.75
N ASP A 698 -16.61 23.48 17.89
CA ASP A 698 -17.17 24.84 17.86
C ASP A 698 -17.76 25.23 16.48
N SER A 699 -17.34 24.58 15.40
CA SER A 699 -17.77 24.91 14.04
C SER A 699 -19.02 24.14 13.61
N ILE A 700 -20.14 24.85 13.49
CA ILE A 700 -21.41 24.36 12.91
C ILE A 700 -21.18 23.74 11.51
N ASN A 701 -20.27 24.32 10.73
CA ASN A 701 -19.94 23.81 9.39
C ASN A 701 -19.31 22.40 9.45
N TYR A 702 -18.55 22.08 10.49
CA TYR A 702 -17.94 20.75 10.64
C TYR A 702 -18.96 19.70 11.06
N ILE A 703 -19.95 20.08 11.88
CA ILE A 703 -21.07 19.20 12.23
C ILE A 703 -21.95 18.95 11.00
N ASN A 704 -22.24 19.99 10.21
CA ASN A 704 -22.95 19.83 8.93
C ASN A 704 -22.16 18.97 7.93
N LEU A 705 -20.83 19.11 7.87
CA LEU A 705 -19.99 18.24 7.05
C LEU A 705 -20.10 16.78 7.50
N PHE A 706 -20.05 16.52 8.81
CA PHE A 706 -20.26 15.18 9.36
C PHE A 706 -21.62 14.60 8.94
N LEU A 707 -22.73 15.34 9.15
CA LEU A 707 -24.08 14.91 8.79
C LEU A 707 -24.26 14.67 7.29
N THR A 708 -23.64 15.50 6.44
CA THR A 708 -23.73 15.38 4.98
C THR A 708 -22.88 14.24 4.42
N GLU A 709 -21.78 13.87 5.07
CA GLU A 709 -20.95 12.73 4.70
C GLU A 709 -21.49 11.38 5.20
N LEU A 710 -22.49 11.37 6.10
CA LEU A 710 -23.08 10.13 6.62
C LEU A 710 -23.56 9.20 5.51
N LYS A 711 -23.16 7.93 5.60
CA LYS A 711 -23.53 6.82 4.71
C LYS A 711 -24.02 5.64 5.53
N GLU A 712 -24.89 4.84 4.92
CA GLU A 712 -25.44 3.63 5.54
C GLU A 712 -24.40 2.51 5.65
N GLU A 713 -23.44 2.49 4.71
CA GLU A 713 -22.33 1.54 4.71
C GLU A 713 -21.44 1.73 5.96
N ASP A 714 -21.04 0.63 6.59
CA ASP A 714 -20.06 0.62 7.66
C ASP A 714 -18.64 0.75 7.07
N THR A 715 -17.99 1.86 7.37
CA THR A 715 -16.64 2.14 6.86
C THR A 715 -15.58 1.19 7.40
N THR A 716 -15.80 0.53 8.55
CA THR A 716 -14.86 -0.45 9.12
C THR A 716 -14.92 -1.83 8.45
N THR A 717 -15.92 -2.09 7.62
CA THR A 717 -16.04 -3.35 6.85
C THR A 717 -15.64 -3.17 5.38
N THR A 718 -15.75 -1.94 4.87
CA THR A 718 -15.57 -1.62 3.45
C THR A 718 -14.24 -0.92 3.19
N MET A 719 -14.09 0.32 3.66
CA MET A 719 -12.94 1.17 3.33
C MET A 719 -11.76 0.99 4.30
N PHE A 720 -12.04 0.77 5.59
CA PHE A 720 -11.04 0.71 6.67
C PHE A 720 -11.17 -0.61 7.44
N PRO A 721 -10.96 -1.77 6.78
CA PRO A 721 -11.08 -3.07 7.41
C PRO A 721 -10.20 -3.17 8.66
N CYS A 722 -10.81 -3.40 9.82
CA CYS A 722 -10.08 -3.55 11.07
C CYS A 722 -9.81 -5.05 11.37
N PRO A 723 -8.55 -5.53 11.30
CA PRO A 723 -8.27 -6.96 11.46
C PRO A 723 -8.61 -7.53 12.84
N SER A 724 -8.52 -6.70 13.88
CA SER A 724 -8.69 -7.10 15.29
C SER A 724 -10.14 -7.35 15.72
N ARG A 725 -11.13 -7.06 14.86
CA ARG A 725 -12.57 -7.19 15.19
C ARG A 725 -13.32 -8.23 14.36
N SER A 726 -12.60 -9.13 13.69
CA SER A 726 -13.22 -10.33 13.14
C SER A 726 -13.84 -11.15 14.29
N ALA A 727 -15.18 -11.15 14.34
CA ALA A 727 -16.07 -12.03 15.10
C ALA A 727 -16.63 -11.62 16.48
N SER A 728 -16.57 -10.35 16.93
CA SER A 728 -17.28 -9.96 18.16
C SER A 728 -17.93 -8.58 18.11
N SER A 729 -19.11 -8.52 17.48
CA SER A 729 -20.28 -7.70 17.84
C SER A 729 -21.12 -7.40 16.59
N SER A 730 -21.73 -8.43 16.01
CA SER A 730 -23.05 -8.21 15.41
C SER A 730 -23.95 -7.82 16.57
N ALA A 731 -24.05 -6.52 16.86
CA ALA A 731 -25.03 -6.01 17.79
C ALA A 731 -26.40 -6.45 17.27
N ALA A 732 -26.89 -7.53 17.86
CA ALA A 732 -28.23 -8.02 17.67
C ALA A 732 -29.20 -6.89 18.07
N GLY A 733 -30.11 -6.54 17.16
CA GLY A 733 -31.40 -5.96 17.54
C GLY A 733 -31.43 -4.48 17.92
N LYS A 734 -31.07 -3.58 17.01
CA LYS A 734 -31.82 -2.31 16.91
C LYS A 734 -32.41 -2.22 15.51
N GLU A 735 -33.73 -2.34 15.42
CA GLU A 735 -34.52 -2.06 14.21
C GLU A 735 -34.33 -0.57 13.85
N GLY A 736 -33.39 -0.26 12.98
CA GLY A 736 -33.15 1.12 12.53
C GLY A 736 -31.97 1.25 11.59
N LYS A 737 -32.06 2.15 10.62
CA LYS A 737 -30.95 2.46 9.70
C LYS A 737 -29.92 3.35 10.41
N LYS A 738 -28.63 3.11 10.16
CA LYS A 738 -27.50 3.81 10.79
C LYS A 738 -27.66 5.33 10.70
N VAL A 739 -27.94 5.84 9.51
CA VAL A 739 -28.07 7.29 9.28
C VAL A 739 -29.19 7.89 10.12
N ASP A 740 -30.32 7.20 10.22
CA ASP A 740 -31.48 7.67 10.98
C ASP A 740 -31.18 7.70 12.49
N ILE A 741 -30.51 6.67 13.03
CA ILE A 741 -30.10 6.61 14.44
C ILE A 741 -29.17 7.79 14.79
N ILE A 742 -28.17 8.07 13.96
CA ILE A 742 -27.21 9.15 14.20
C ILE A 742 -27.90 10.52 14.09
N CYS A 743 -28.70 10.73 13.04
CA CYS A 743 -29.45 11.98 12.86
C CYS A 743 -30.40 12.25 14.02
N ASP A 744 -31.16 11.24 14.46
CA ASP A 744 -32.12 11.37 15.54
C ASP A 744 -31.40 11.64 16.88
N ALA A 745 -30.33 10.90 17.20
CA ALA A 745 -29.57 11.08 18.44
C ALA A 745 -28.84 12.44 18.51
N LEU A 746 -28.19 12.87 17.42
CA LEU A 746 -27.56 14.19 17.34
C LEU A 746 -28.62 15.29 17.48
N ARG A 747 -29.76 15.15 16.81
CA ARG A 747 -30.84 16.14 16.88
C ARG A 747 -31.40 16.27 18.29
N SER A 748 -31.75 15.17 18.96
CA SER A 748 -32.22 15.20 20.34
C SER A 748 -31.18 15.83 21.27
N THR A 749 -29.90 15.51 21.11
CA THR A 749 -28.83 16.10 21.93
C THR A 749 -28.71 17.61 21.68
N MET A 750 -28.70 18.05 20.41
CA MET A 750 -28.66 19.46 20.03
C MET A 750 -29.85 20.25 20.60
N GLU A 751 -31.07 19.69 20.56
CA GLU A 751 -32.28 20.30 21.13
C GLU A 751 -32.25 20.34 22.67
N THR A 752 -31.67 19.33 23.35
CA THR A 752 -31.53 19.31 24.82
C THR A 752 -30.44 20.22 25.38
N LEU A 753 -29.42 20.56 24.58
CA LEU A 753 -28.38 21.54 24.94
C LEU A 753 -28.86 22.99 24.79
N ASP A 754 -30.06 23.17 24.24
CA ASP A 754 -30.71 24.44 23.88
C ASP A 754 -31.64 25.15 24.92
N PRO A 755 -31.84 24.72 26.20
CA PRO A 755 -32.86 25.37 27.03
C PRO A 755 -32.52 26.77 27.59
N GLN A 756 -31.25 27.20 27.63
CA GLN A 756 -30.87 28.44 28.37
C GLN A 756 -29.80 29.35 27.71
N LYS A 757 -29.58 29.27 26.39
CA LYS A 757 -28.88 30.33 25.66
C LYS A 757 -29.75 30.77 24.49
N SER A 758 -30.14 32.04 24.52
CA SER A 758 -31.15 32.69 23.68
C SER A 758 -30.76 32.87 22.20
N VAL A 759 -30.23 31.83 21.55
CA VAL A 759 -29.97 31.69 20.09
C VAL A 759 -29.69 30.19 19.82
N PRO A 760 -30.28 29.50 18.83
CA PRO A 760 -29.93 28.10 18.54
C PRO A 760 -28.70 28.05 17.61
N PRO A 761 -27.46 27.79 18.09
CA PRO A 761 -26.30 27.66 17.20
C PRO A 761 -26.44 26.47 16.24
N TYR A 762 -27.27 25.49 16.57
CA TYR A 762 -27.41 24.26 15.80
C TYR A 762 -28.59 24.26 14.82
N CYS A 763 -29.29 25.38 14.61
CA CYS A 763 -30.48 25.44 13.75
C CYS A 763 -30.26 24.79 12.36
N LEU A 764 -29.13 25.11 11.70
CA LEU A 764 -28.80 24.54 10.38
C LEU A 764 -28.46 23.04 10.46
N CYS A 765 -27.86 22.58 11.56
CA CYS A 765 -27.57 21.17 11.82
C CYS A 765 -28.84 20.36 12.06
N VAL A 766 -29.80 20.93 12.80
CA VAL A 766 -31.12 20.33 13.00
C VAL A 766 -31.84 20.17 11.65
N LEU A 767 -31.84 21.20 10.81
CA LEU A 767 -32.40 21.10 9.45
C LEU A 767 -31.70 20.02 8.61
N THR A 768 -30.36 19.96 8.66
CA THR A 768 -29.57 18.95 7.95
C THR A 768 -29.92 17.55 8.43
N SER A 769 -30.12 17.35 9.73
CA SER A 769 -30.48 16.04 10.29
C SER A 769 -31.82 15.52 9.77
N HIS A 770 -32.83 16.38 9.55
CA HIS A 770 -34.11 15.99 8.95
C HIS A 770 -33.97 15.64 7.46
N VAL A 771 -33.18 16.42 6.72
CA VAL A 771 -32.96 16.23 5.28
C VAL A 771 -32.14 14.98 4.98
N ARG A 772 -31.17 14.64 5.83
CA ARG A 772 -30.20 13.54 5.61
C ARG A 772 -30.73 12.17 6.00
N LYS A 773 -31.90 12.06 6.63
CA LYS A 773 -32.54 10.77 6.91
C LYS A 773 -32.76 9.98 5.64
N THR A 774 -32.83 8.66 5.77
CA THR A 774 -33.00 7.75 4.63
C THR A 774 -34.32 7.99 3.89
N THR A 775 -35.35 8.45 4.60
CA THR A 775 -36.54 9.10 4.06
C THR A 775 -36.52 10.56 4.51
N PRO A 776 -36.15 11.52 3.64
CA PRO A 776 -36.01 12.92 4.01
C PRO A 776 -37.31 13.52 4.58
N GLU A 777 -37.22 14.09 5.78
CA GLU A 777 -38.36 14.71 6.51
C GLU A 777 -38.54 16.18 6.09
N LEU A 778 -38.70 16.44 4.79
CA LEU A 778 -38.71 17.79 4.21
C LEU A 778 -39.88 18.66 4.70
N GLU A 779 -41.05 18.07 4.98
CA GLU A 779 -42.20 18.81 5.51
C GLU A 779 -41.94 19.33 6.92
N ILE A 780 -41.30 18.52 7.78
CA ILE A 780 -40.93 18.92 9.15
C ILE A 780 -39.84 19.99 9.11
N ALA A 781 -38.85 19.85 8.22
CA ALA A 781 -37.82 20.87 8.03
C ALA A 781 -38.42 22.22 7.58
N LEU A 782 -39.39 22.19 6.64
CA LEU A 782 -40.09 23.38 6.17
C LEU A 782 -41.00 24.00 7.23
N GLN A 783 -41.64 23.20 8.08
CA GLN A 783 -42.40 23.69 9.24
C GLN A 783 -41.49 24.41 10.24
N LYS A 784 -40.32 23.85 10.56
CA LYS A 784 -39.32 24.53 11.41
C LYS A 784 -38.84 25.86 10.80
N VAL A 785 -38.67 25.92 9.48
CA VAL A 785 -38.35 27.19 8.78
C VAL A 785 -39.50 28.20 8.89
N HIS A 786 -40.75 27.74 8.85
CA HIS A 786 -41.92 28.59 9.05
C HIS A 786 -42.00 29.12 10.49
N GLU A 787 -41.72 28.29 11.50
CA GLU A 787 -41.69 28.71 12.92
C GLU A 787 -40.67 29.84 13.17
N LEU A 788 -39.50 29.80 12.51
CA LEU A 788 -38.49 30.87 12.54
C LEU A 788 -38.99 32.22 11.98
N ARG A 789 -40.12 32.26 11.27
CA ARG A 789 -40.75 33.49 10.77
C ARG A 789 -41.56 34.21 11.86
N GLY A 790 -42.12 33.47 12.83
CA GLY A 790 -42.92 34.03 13.92
C GLY A 790 -42.08 34.76 14.98
N GLU A 791 -40.80 34.40 15.10
CA GLU A 791 -39.85 34.96 16.06
C GLU A 791 -38.99 36.06 15.42
N SER A 792 -39.56 37.26 15.27
CA SER A 792 -38.85 38.39 14.64
C SER A 792 -37.96 39.16 15.65
N GLN A 793 -36.69 39.37 15.26
CA GLN A 793 -35.76 40.44 15.69
C GLN A 793 -34.88 40.27 16.96
N LEU A 794 -34.31 39.10 17.22
CA LEU A 794 -33.05 39.02 17.99
C LEU A 794 -31.86 38.90 17.04
N ALA A 795 -30.96 39.89 17.05
CA ALA A 795 -29.87 40.13 16.08
C ALA A 795 -28.77 39.04 15.99
N LYS A 796 -29.01 37.82 16.48
CA LYS A 796 -28.08 36.68 16.42
C LYS A 796 -28.72 35.35 15.97
N SER A 797 -30.02 35.27 15.68
CA SER A 797 -30.65 34.03 15.19
C SER A 797 -30.58 33.90 13.67
N VAL A 798 -30.52 32.65 13.18
CA VAL A 798 -30.60 32.32 11.75
C VAL A 798 -31.99 32.71 11.25
N SER A 799 -32.06 33.56 10.23
CA SER A 799 -33.34 33.97 9.65
C SER A 799 -33.98 32.83 8.84
N ALA A 800 -35.31 32.83 8.71
CA ALA A 800 -36.02 31.90 7.83
C ALA A 800 -35.47 31.95 6.38
N GLU A 801 -35.00 33.11 5.92
CA GLU A 801 -34.38 33.25 4.59
C GLU A 801 -33.02 32.56 4.48
N GLU A 802 -32.17 32.66 5.50
CA GLU A 802 -30.86 32.00 5.53
C GLU A 802 -30.99 30.49 5.64
N ALA A 803 -31.91 30.02 6.48
CA ALA A 803 -32.26 28.60 6.61
C ALA A 803 -32.77 28.02 5.27
N LEU A 804 -33.64 28.77 4.57
CA LEU A 804 -34.15 28.35 3.27
C LEU A 804 -33.07 28.35 2.18
N LYS A 805 -32.19 29.37 2.14
CA LYS A 805 -31.02 29.37 1.23
C LYS A 805 -30.12 28.16 1.48
N TYR A 806 -29.90 27.80 2.75
CA TYR A 806 -29.12 26.63 3.12
C TYR A 806 -29.79 25.32 2.67
N LEU A 807 -31.10 25.16 2.88
CA LEU A 807 -31.84 23.98 2.41
C LEU A 807 -31.79 23.80 0.89
N LEU A 808 -31.82 24.90 0.12
CA LEU A 808 -31.69 24.88 -1.34
C LEU A 808 -30.33 24.36 -1.83
N PHE A 809 -29.28 24.36 -0.99
CA PHE A 809 -28.02 23.69 -1.31
C PHE A 809 -28.07 22.17 -1.10
N LEU A 810 -28.95 21.68 -0.23
CA LEU A 810 -29.04 20.26 0.14
C LEU A 810 -30.10 19.48 -0.65
N VAL A 811 -31.17 20.17 -1.08
CA VAL A 811 -32.38 19.57 -1.66
C VAL A 811 -32.67 20.18 -3.03
N ASN A 812 -33.23 19.40 -3.94
CA ASN A 812 -33.65 19.90 -5.24
C ASN A 812 -34.72 20.99 -5.10
N VAL A 813 -34.56 22.10 -5.84
CA VAL A 813 -35.51 23.23 -5.89
C VAL A 813 -36.96 22.78 -6.12
N ASN A 814 -37.18 21.87 -7.06
CA ASN A 814 -38.53 21.45 -7.43
C ASN A 814 -39.16 20.59 -6.33
N GLU A 815 -38.39 19.70 -5.71
CA GLU A 815 -38.85 18.89 -4.58
C GLU A 815 -39.22 19.79 -3.39
N LEU A 816 -38.37 20.78 -3.08
CA LEU A 816 -38.64 21.70 -1.97
C LEU A 816 -39.92 22.53 -2.21
N TYR A 817 -40.18 22.95 -3.46
CA TYR A 817 -41.40 23.63 -3.86
C TYR A 817 -42.64 22.73 -3.82
N GLU A 818 -42.52 21.48 -4.27
CA GLU A 818 -43.62 20.49 -4.21
C GLU A 818 -43.96 20.13 -2.76
N HIS A 819 -42.96 19.99 -1.88
CA HIS A 819 -43.16 19.75 -0.46
C HIS A 819 -43.73 20.97 0.27
N SER A 820 -43.38 22.20 -0.12
CA SER A 820 -44.00 23.40 0.44
C SER A 820 -45.47 23.53 0.01
N LEU A 821 -45.83 23.16 -1.22
CA LEU A 821 -47.24 23.07 -1.62
C LEU A 821 -48.01 22.06 -0.75
N GLY A 822 -47.36 20.98 -0.36
CA GLY A 822 -47.91 19.93 0.50
C GLY A 822 -48.20 20.35 1.94
N THR A 823 -47.71 21.50 2.42
CA THR A 823 -48.05 22.05 3.74
C THR A 823 -49.37 22.83 3.73
N TYR A 824 -49.90 23.13 2.53
CA TYR A 824 -51.08 23.96 2.30
C TYR A 824 -50.94 25.43 2.76
N ASP A 825 -49.72 25.88 3.08
CA ASP A 825 -49.42 27.28 3.43
C ASP A 825 -48.84 28.05 2.23
N PHE A 826 -49.67 28.91 1.65
CA PHE A 826 -49.31 29.69 0.46
C PHE A 826 -48.21 30.72 0.69
N ASP A 827 -48.03 31.23 1.92
CA ASP A 827 -46.99 32.21 2.22
C ASP A 827 -45.60 31.55 2.19
N LEU A 828 -45.50 30.34 2.75
CA LEU A 828 -44.28 29.52 2.68
C LEU A 828 -43.96 29.13 1.24
N VAL A 829 -44.97 28.75 0.45
CA VAL A 829 -44.80 28.39 -0.96
C VAL A 829 -44.25 29.56 -1.78
N LEU A 830 -44.77 30.78 -1.57
CA LEU A 830 -44.29 31.99 -2.24
C LEU A 830 -42.83 32.28 -1.89
N MET A 831 -42.47 32.16 -0.60
CA MET A 831 -41.08 32.35 -0.15
C MET A 831 -40.12 31.35 -0.81
N VAL A 832 -40.48 30.07 -0.87
CA VAL A 832 -39.69 29.04 -1.56
C VAL A 832 -39.57 29.35 -3.04
N ALA A 833 -40.66 29.75 -3.70
CA ALA A 833 -40.67 30.06 -5.13
C ALA A 833 -39.78 31.27 -5.48
N GLU A 834 -39.86 32.34 -4.70
CA GLU A 834 -39.06 33.55 -4.90
C GLU A 834 -37.56 33.29 -4.70
N LYS A 835 -37.19 32.58 -3.62
CA LYS A 835 -35.78 32.32 -3.32
C LYS A 835 -35.18 31.23 -4.20
N SER A 836 -35.99 30.38 -4.82
CA SER A 836 -35.55 29.33 -5.73
C SER A 836 -35.45 29.75 -7.21
N GLN A 837 -35.70 31.03 -7.52
CA GLN A 837 -35.65 31.60 -8.88
C GLN A 837 -36.57 30.88 -9.89
N LYS A 838 -37.68 30.32 -9.41
CA LYS A 838 -38.71 29.76 -10.29
C LYS A 838 -39.40 30.88 -11.06
N ASP A 839 -39.79 30.66 -12.32
CA ASP A 839 -40.43 31.70 -13.12
C ASP A 839 -41.80 32.08 -12.48
N PRO A 840 -42.02 33.36 -12.09
CA PRO A 840 -43.31 33.81 -11.58
C PRO A 840 -44.50 33.48 -12.47
N LYS A 841 -44.28 33.38 -13.79
CA LYS A 841 -45.33 33.00 -14.75
C LYS A 841 -45.75 31.53 -14.62
N GLU A 842 -44.90 30.67 -14.08
CA GLU A 842 -45.21 29.25 -13.91
C GLU A 842 -46.02 28.98 -12.64
N TYR A 843 -45.73 29.66 -11.53
CA TYR A 843 -46.38 29.36 -10.25
C TYR A 843 -47.51 30.33 -9.85
N LEU A 844 -47.42 31.63 -10.16
CA LEU A 844 -48.44 32.59 -9.73
C LEU A 844 -49.84 32.30 -10.29
N PRO A 845 -50.02 31.93 -11.57
CA PRO A 845 -51.35 31.58 -12.09
C PRO A 845 -51.96 30.39 -11.36
N PHE A 846 -51.14 29.39 -11.04
CA PHE A 846 -51.56 28.19 -10.33
C PHE A 846 -51.96 28.49 -8.88
N LEU A 847 -51.17 29.29 -8.15
CA LEU A 847 -51.52 29.69 -6.77
C LEU A 847 -52.76 30.58 -6.72
N ASN A 848 -52.94 31.49 -7.68
CA ASN A 848 -54.12 32.34 -7.74
C ASN A 848 -55.39 31.52 -8.04
N MET A 849 -55.30 30.52 -8.92
CA MET A 849 -56.39 29.57 -9.16
C MET A 849 -56.71 28.75 -7.89
N LEU A 850 -55.71 28.26 -7.17
CA LEU A 850 -55.94 27.48 -5.95
C LEU A 850 -56.65 28.30 -4.87
N LYS A 851 -56.33 29.60 -4.74
CA LYS A 851 -56.97 30.51 -3.76
C LYS A 851 -58.46 30.73 -3.99
N THR A 852 -59.00 30.44 -5.18
CA THR A 852 -60.44 30.62 -5.48
C THR A 852 -61.29 29.37 -5.22
N LEU A 853 -60.68 28.23 -4.88
CA LEU A 853 -61.36 26.95 -4.66
C LEU A 853 -61.81 26.79 -3.19
N GLU A 854 -62.85 25.99 -2.96
CA GLU A 854 -63.28 25.55 -1.61
C GLU A 854 -62.15 24.76 -0.91
N PRO A 855 -61.98 24.84 0.41
CA PRO A 855 -60.81 24.27 1.10
C PRO A 855 -60.53 22.78 0.87
N ASN A 856 -61.55 21.91 0.83
CA ASN A 856 -61.33 20.48 0.57
C ASN A 856 -61.01 20.22 -0.90
N TYR A 857 -61.70 20.89 -1.82
CA TYR A 857 -61.44 20.80 -3.25
C TYR A 857 -60.08 21.41 -3.64
N GLN A 858 -59.65 22.47 -2.94
CA GLN A 858 -58.32 23.06 -3.04
C GLN A 858 -57.24 22.05 -2.65
N ARG A 859 -57.38 21.40 -1.48
CA ARG A 859 -56.43 20.37 -1.01
C ARG A 859 -56.41 19.16 -1.93
N TYR A 860 -57.58 18.72 -2.43
CA TYR A 860 -57.66 17.70 -3.48
C TYR A 860 -56.87 18.10 -4.72
N THR A 861 -57.04 19.32 -5.22
CA THR A 861 -56.36 19.82 -6.42
C THR A 861 -54.85 19.88 -6.22
N ILE A 862 -54.39 20.31 -5.04
CA ILE A 862 -52.97 20.31 -4.65
C ILE A 862 -52.43 18.89 -4.57
N ASP A 863 -53.07 17.99 -3.82
CA ASP A 863 -52.58 16.62 -3.65
C ASP A 863 -52.64 15.82 -4.96
N LYS A 864 -53.62 16.09 -5.84
CA LYS A 864 -53.67 15.53 -7.19
C LYS A 864 -52.51 16.02 -8.04
N HIS A 865 -52.15 17.31 -7.95
CA HIS A 865 -50.99 17.88 -8.64
C HIS A 865 -49.68 17.28 -8.13
N LEU A 866 -49.54 17.11 -6.82
CA LEU A 866 -48.40 16.48 -6.15
C LEU A 866 -48.38 14.95 -6.28
N LYS A 867 -49.34 14.35 -6.99
CA LYS A 867 -49.51 12.90 -7.17
C LYS A 867 -49.68 12.15 -5.84
N ARG A 868 -50.13 12.83 -4.78
CA ARG A 868 -50.50 12.28 -3.47
C ARG A 868 -51.93 11.76 -3.51
N TYR A 869 -52.20 10.84 -4.45
CA TYR A 869 -53.57 10.45 -4.82
C TYR A 869 -54.39 9.89 -3.65
N ARG A 870 -53.77 9.25 -2.65
CA ARG A 870 -54.45 8.80 -1.42
C ARG A 870 -55.02 9.96 -0.59
N LYS A 871 -54.22 11.00 -0.34
CA LYS A 871 -54.69 12.21 0.36
C LYS A 871 -55.72 12.96 -0.49
N ALA A 872 -55.47 13.05 -1.80
CA ALA A 872 -56.40 13.66 -2.76
C ALA A 872 -57.79 12.97 -2.71
N LEU A 873 -57.81 11.63 -2.69
CA LEU A 873 -59.03 10.83 -2.57
C LEU A 873 -59.79 11.12 -1.26
N HIS A 874 -59.07 11.20 -0.15
CA HIS A 874 -59.67 11.53 1.14
C HIS A 874 -60.29 12.94 1.15
N HIS A 875 -59.62 13.93 0.55
CA HIS A 875 -60.18 15.28 0.43
C HIS A 875 -61.39 15.33 -0.50
N LEU A 876 -61.33 14.63 -1.64
CA LEU A 876 -62.44 14.59 -2.60
C LEU A 876 -63.68 13.89 -2.04
N SER A 877 -63.51 12.88 -1.17
CA SER A 877 -64.63 12.22 -0.49
C SER A 877 -65.44 13.15 0.41
N LYS A 878 -64.87 14.29 0.82
CA LYS A 878 -65.52 15.30 1.68
C LYS A 878 -66.18 16.44 0.89
N CYS A 879 -66.03 16.48 -0.43
CA CYS A 879 -66.52 17.56 -1.29
C CYS A 879 -68.00 17.43 -1.71
N GLY A 880 -68.74 16.43 -1.21
CA GLY A 880 -70.16 16.21 -1.54
C GLY A 880 -70.40 15.19 -2.66
N GLU A 881 -71.68 14.81 -2.86
CA GLU A 881 -72.07 13.74 -3.80
C GLU A 881 -71.91 14.14 -5.28
N GLU A 882 -71.96 15.44 -5.60
CA GLU A 882 -71.74 15.95 -6.96
C GLU A 882 -70.38 15.55 -7.55
N HIS A 883 -69.37 15.33 -6.70
CA HIS A 883 -68.02 14.95 -7.10
C HIS A 883 -67.77 13.43 -7.11
N PHE A 884 -68.78 12.59 -6.81
CA PHE A 884 -68.60 11.14 -6.75
C PHE A 884 -68.19 10.52 -8.10
N THR A 885 -68.69 11.08 -9.21
CA THR A 885 -68.30 10.66 -10.56
C THR A 885 -66.81 10.94 -10.85
N GLU A 886 -66.31 12.09 -10.37
CA GLU A 886 -64.90 12.47 -10.42
C GLU A 886 -64.03 11.60 -9.49
N LEU A 887 -64.57 11.22 -8.34
CA LEU A 887 -63.92 10.29 -7.42
C LEU A 887 -63.79 8.90 -8.05
N LEU A 888 -64.85 8.40 -8.68
CA LEU A 888 -64.84 7.10 -9.34
C LEU A 888 -63.83 7.06 -10.50
N SER A 889 -63.72 8.15 -11.28
CA SER A 889 -62.70 8.24 -12.34
C SER A 889 -61.28 8.27 -11.76
N LEU A 890 -61.03 9.06 -10.69
CA LEU A 890 -59.74 9.09 -10.01
C LEU A 890 -59.34 7.71 -9.47
N VAL A 891 -60.28 6.97 -8.88
CA VAL A 891 -60.07 5.62 -8.35
C VAL A 891 -59.74 4.65 -9.48
N LYS A 892 -60.42 4.73 -10.63
CA LYS A 892 -60.13 3.90 -11.80
C LYS A 892 -58.75 4.20 -12.40
N ASP A 893 -58.45 5.48 -12.60
CA ASP A 893 -57.20 5.93 -13.22
C ASP A 893 -55.97 5.62 -12.36
N GLN A 894 -56.08 5.81 -11.04
CA GLN A 894 -54.97 5.63 -10.08
C GLN A 894 -55.00 4.29 -9.33
N ARG A 895 -56.01 3.45 -9.60
CA ARG A 895 -56.21 2.12 -9.01
C ARG A 895 -56.33 2.12 -7.47
N LEU A 896 -57.00 3.13 -6.91
CA LEU A 896 -57.14 3.32 -5.46
C LEU A 896 -58.38 2.64 -4.87
N TYR A 897 -58.71 1.44 -5.34
CA TYR A 897 -59.98 0.79 -5.01
C TYR A 897 -60.11 0.43 -3.52
N SER A 898 -59.04 -0.07 -2.89
CA SER A 898 -59.05 -0.41 -1.46
C SER A 898 -59.25 0.82 -0.58
N ASP A 899 -58.47 1.88 -0.85
CA ASP A 899 -58.52 3.14 -0.10
C ASP A 899 -59.88 3.82 -0.27
N ALA A 900 -60.53 3.67 -1.43
CA ALA A 900 -61.87 4.21 -1.69
C ALA A 900 -62.98 3.45 -0.97
N LEU A 901 -62.88 2.11 -0.87
CA LEU A 901 -63.87 1.28 -0.18
C LEU A 901 -63.88 1.51 1.34
N GLU A 902 -62.77 1.96 1.94
CA GLU A 902 -62.70 2.33 3.35
C GLU A 902 -63.45 3.64 3.68
N LEU A 903 -63.65 4.51 2.68
CA LEU A 903 -64.25 5.84 2.88
C LEU A 903 -65.78 5.83 2.86
N TYR A 904 -66.40 4.77 2.32
CA TYR A 904 -67.86 4.66 2.18
C TYR A 904 -68.40 3.46 2.98
N PRO A 905 -69.58 3.58 3.63
CA PRO A 905 -70.22 2.46 4.31
C PRO A 905 -70.55 1.30 3.37
N SER A 906 -70.48 0.06 3.85
CA SER A 906 -70.74 -1.17 3.06
C SER A 906 -72.11 -1.24 2.40
N ASP A 907 -73.08 -0.51 2.96
CA ASP A 907 -74.50 -0.59 2.63
C ASP A 907 -74.89 0.49 1.59
N SER A 908 -73.93 1.33 1.22
CA SER A 908 -74.13 2.45 0.30
C SER A 908 -74.08 2.01 -1.17
N GLU A 909 -74.89 2.66 -2.02
CA GLU A 909 -74.85 2.46 -3.48
C GLU A 909 -73.48 2.83 -4.07
N GLN A 910 -72.79 3.80 -3.46
CA GLN A 910 -71.42 4.19 -3.78
C GLN A 910 -70.43 3.02 -3.55
N TYR A 911 -70.54 2.31 -2.42
CA TYR A 911 -69.72 1.14 -2.11
C TYR A 911 -69.99 -0.03 -3.06
N LYS A 912 -71.26 -0.28 -3.42
CA LYS A 912 -71.63 -1.29 -4.41
C LYS A 912 -71.02 -0.97 -5.77
N THR A 913 -71.12 0.28 -6.21
CA THR A 913 -70.56 0.75 -7.49
C THR A 913 -69.03 0.63 -7.52
N LEU A 914 -68.34 1.02 -6.45
CA LEU A 914 -66.89 0.87 -6.31
C LEU A 914 -66.46 -0.60 -6.28
N SER A 915 -67.22 -1.46 -5.61
CA SER A 915 -66.94 -2.90 -5.52
C SER A 915 -67.06 -3.59 -6.88
N VAL A 916 -68.08 -3.23 -7.68
CA VAL A 916 -68.23 -3.74 -9.05
C VAL A 916 -67.08 -3.27 -9.93
N ALA A 917 -66.71 -1.99 -9.86
CA ALA A 917 -65.59 -1.45 -10.64
C ALA A 917 -64.25 -2.10 -10.24
N TYR A 918 -64.05 -2.38 -8.95
CA TYR A 918 -62.86 -3.07 -8.47
C TYR A 918 -62.84 -4.53 -8.94
N ALA A 919 -63.98 -5.22 -8.93
CA ALA A 919 -64.08 -6.58 -9.45
C ALA A 919 -63.76 -6.66 -10.95
N GLU A 920 -64.24 -5.71 -11.75
CA GLU A 920 -63.88 -5.61 -13.18
C GLU A 920 -62.37 -5.43 -13.36
N HIS A 921 -61.75 -4.56 -12.59
CA HIS A 921 -60.30 -4.39 -12.60
C HIS A 921 -59.54 -5.65 -12.20
N LEU A 922 -60.01 -6.37 -11.18
CA LEU A 922 -59.42 -7.64 -10.74
C LEU A 922 -59.52 -8.73 -11.82
N VAL A 923 -60.62 -8.78 -12.56
CA VAL A 923 -60.75 -9.68 -13.73
C VAL A 923 -59.72 -9.31 -14.81
N GLU A 924 -59.53 -8.03 -15.13
CA GLU A 924 -58.50 -7.58 -16.08
C GLU A 924 -57.07 -7.96 -15.64
N GLN A 925 -56.80 -7.97 -14.32
CA GLN A 925 -55.51 -8.38 -13.76
C GLN A 925 -55.33 -9.91 -13.65
N GLN A 926 -56.22 -10.71 -14.26
CA GLN A 926 -56.24 -12.17 -14.15
C GLN A 926 -56.45 -12.70 -12.72
N GLN A 927 -56.98 -11.87 -11.81
CA GLN A 927 -57.33 -12.22 -10.43
C GLN A 927 -58.83 -12.50 -10.29
N ALA A 928 -59.35 -13.35 -11.17
CA ALA A 928 -60.79 -13.63 -11.28
C ALA A 928 -61.39 -14.29 -10.03
N GLU A 929 -60.60 -15.01 -9.21
CA GLU A 929 -61.07 -15.54 -7.93
C GLU A 929 -61.39 -14.43 -6.90
N GLN A 930 -60.52 -13.43 -6.78
CA GLN A 930 -60.75 -12.28 -5.90
C GLN A 930 -61.91 -11.41 -6.38
N ALA A 931 -62.03 -11.24 -7.71
CA ALA A 931 -63.18 -10.57 -8.32
C ALA A 931 -64.50 -11.30 -8.01
N GLY A 932 -64.51 -12.63 -8.12
CA GLY A 932 -65.67 -13.47 -7.81
C GLY A 932 -66.11 -13.32 -6.36
N LEU A 933 -65.17 -13.31 -5.41
CA LEU A 933 -65.46 -13.10 -3.99
C LEU A 933 -66.07 -11.71 -3.71
N LEU A 934 -65.51 -10.67 -4.33
CA LEU A 934 -66.00 -9.29 -4.16
C LEU A 934 -67.40 -9.11 -4.75
N LEU A 935 -67.66 -9.68 -5.94
CA LEU A 935 -68.98 -9.67 -6.59
C LEU A 935 -70.02 -10.47 -5.80
N TRP A 936 -69.61 -11.61 -5.23
CA TRP A 936 -70.49 -12.41 -4.39
C TRP A 936 -70.88 -11.65 -3.11
N ARG A 937 -69.91 -10.96 -2.49
CA ARG A 937 -70.13 -10.13 -1.30
C ARG A 937 -71.06 -8.94 -1.56
N CYS A 938 -71.00 -8.30 -2.73
CA CYS A 938 -71.88 -7.16 -3.06
C CYS A 938 -73.24 -7.56 -3.67
N GLY A 939 -73.56 -8.86 -3.69
CA GLY A 939 -74.86 -9.39 -4.11
C GLY A 939 -75.01 -9.70 -5.60
N GLU A 940 -73.94 -9.56 -6.40
CA GLU A 940 -73.94 -9.82 -7.85
C GLU A 940 -73.60 -11.28 -8.18
N ASN A 941 -74.46 -12.21 -7.72
CA ASN A 941 -74.24 -13.66 -7.74
C ASN A 941 -73.97 -14.24 -9.15
N ALA A 942 -74.65 -13.74 -10.18
CA ALA A 942 -74.50 -14.23 -11.55
C ALA A 942 -73.12 -13.90 -12.14
N ARG A 943 -72.60 -12.69 -11.88
CA ARG A 943 -71.26 -12.28 -12.30
C ARG A 943 -70.18 -12.99 -11.47
N ALA A 944 -70.44 -13.23 -10.18
CA ALA A 944 -69.55 -14.01 -9.32
C ALA A 944 -69.38 -15.46 -9.82
N LEU A 945 -70.47 -16.12 -10.22
CA LEU A 945 -70.42 -17.49 -10.77
C LEU A 945 -69.53 -17.55 -12.02
N GLN A 946 -69.72 -16.62 -12.96
CA GLN A 946 -68.91 -16.54 -14.18
C GLN A 946 -67.43 -16.29 -13.88
N ALA A 947 -67.13 -15.44 -12.90
CA ALA A 947 -65.76 -15.20 -12.44
C ALA A 947 -65.12 -16.47 -11.86
N PHE A 948 -65.83 -17.23 -11.02
CA PHE A 948 -65.33 -18.46 -10.43
C PHE A 948 -65.13 -19.60 -11.44
N ILE A 949 -65.99 -19.70 -12.44
CA ILE A 949 -65.82 -20.62 -13.58
C ILE A 949 -64.53 -20.24 -14.34
N SER A 950 -64.35 -18.96 -14.65
CA SER A 950 -63.20 -18.50 -15.44
C SER A 950 -61.84 -18.75 -14.77
N CYS A 951 -61.78 -18.80 -13.43
CA CYS A 951 -60.56 -19.10 -12.68
C CYS A 951 -60.44 -20.56 -12.23
N THR A 952 -61.34 -21.44 -12.65
CA THR A 952 -61.35 -22.87 -12.29
C THR A 952 -61.42 -23.11 -10.78
N SER A 953 -61.98 -22.16 -10.02
CA SER A 953 -62.24 -22.27 -8.58
C SER A 953 -63.53 -23.06 -8.36
N TRP A 954 -63.45 -24.36 -8.68
CA TRP A 954 -64.60 -25.25 -8.77
C TRP A 954 -65.43 -25.32 -7.47
N ARG A 955 -64.78 -25.22 -6.29
CA ARG A 955 -65.47 -25.20 -4.99
C ARG A 955 -66.36 -23.97 -4.84
N ASN A 956 -65.84 -22.79 -5.15
CA ASN A 956 -66.58 -21.54 -5.07
C ASN A 956 -67.65 -21.46 -6.17
N ALA A 957 -67.35 -21.94 -7.39
CA ALA A 957 -68.32 -22.02 -8.48
C ALA A 957 -69.51 -22.91 -8.11
N LEU A 958 -69.27 -24.11 -7.57
CA LEU A 958 -70.34 -25.01 -7.12
C LEU A 958 -71.09 -24.44 -5.91
N ALA A 959 -70.41 -23.79 -4.96
CA ALA A 959 -71.07 -23.13 -3.83
C ALA A 959 -72.03 -22.01 -4.27
N VAL A 960 -71.58 -21.11 -5.16
CA VAL A 960 -72.43 -20.07 -5.73
C VAL A 960 -73.55 -20.68 -6.59
N ALA A 961 -73.25 -21.73 -7.35
CA ALA A 961 -74.24 -22.44 -8.15
C ALA A 961 -75.32 -23.15 -7.29
N THR A 962 -74.99 -23.58 -6.07
CA THR A 962 -76.00 -24.10 -5.12
C THR A 962 -76.81 -22.99 -4.44
N HIS A 963 -76.22 -21.79 -4.28
CA HIS A 963 -76.91 -20.62 -3.71
C HIS A 963 -77.86 -19.97 -4.73
N ILE A 964 -77.57 -20.12 -6.02
CA ILE A 964 -78.52 -19.87 -7.12
C ILE A 964 -79.43 -21.11 -7.21
N PRO A 965 -80.75 -21.00 -7.37
CA PRO A 965 -81.64 -22.16 -7.42
C PRO A 965 -81.53 -22.92 -8.77
N LEU A 966 -80.37 -23.50 -9.06
CA LEU A 966 -80.11 -24.29 -10.28
C LEU A 966 -80.69 -25.72 -10.12
N PRO A 967 -81.36 -26.27 -11.15
CA PRO A 967 -81.79 -27.66 -11.17
C PRO A 967 -80.62 -28.65 -11.03
N PRO A 968 -80.82 -29.83 -10.42
CA PRO A 968 -79.75 -30.82 -10.20
C PRO A 968 -79.09 -31.32 -11.50
N GLU A 969 -79.83 -31.36 -12.62
CA GLU A 969 -79.28 -31.70 -13.94
C GLU A 969 -78.27 -30.66 -14.44
N GLN A 970 -78.54 -29.37 -14.21
CA GLN A 970 -77.63 -28.29 -14.62
C GLN A 970 -76.38 -28.24 -13.73
N LEU A 971 -76.50 -28.60 -12.45
CA LEU A 971 -75.37 -28.72 -11.55
C LEU A 971 -74.46 -29.90 -11.95
N ALA A 972 -75.03 -31.04 -12.33
CA ALA A 972 -74.28 -32.18 -12.83
C ALA A 972 -73.56 -31.87 -14.16
N LEU A 973 -74.19 -31.09 -15.06
CA LEU A 973 -73.53 -30.59 -16.28
C LEU A 973 -72.37 -29.64 -15.96
N LEU A 974 -72.56 -28.67 -15.06
CA LEU A 974 -71.50 -27.77 -14.62
C LEU A 974 -70.32 -28.54 -13.99
N ALA A 975 -70.60 -29.56 -13.19
CA ALA A 975 -69.57 -30.41 -12.58
C ALA A 975 -68.77 -31.20 -13.64
N ARG A 976 -69.43 -31.74 -14.67
CA ARG A 976 -68.75 -32.41 -15.80
C ARG A 976 -67.90 -31.43 -16.62
N ASP A 977 -68.44 -30.25 -16.92
CA ASP A 977 -67.71 -29.22 -17.66
C ASP A 977 -66.45 -28.76 -16.90
N LEU A 978 -66.57 -28.49 -15.60
CA LEU A 978 -65.43 -28.12 -14.74
C LEU A 978 -64.42 -29.26 -14.62
N ALA A 979 -64.87 -30.51 -14.49
CA ALA A 979 -63.98 -31.67 -14.40
C ALA A 979 -63.21 -31.92 -15.70
N GLY A 980 -63.90 -31.96 -16.84
CA GLY A 980 -63.34 -32.28 -18.14
C GLY A 980 -62.57 -31.12 -18.77
N ARG A 981 -63.21 -29.96 -18.94
CA ARG A 981 -62.64 -28.82 -19.68
C ARG A 981 -61.56 -28.09 -18.91
N ASP A 982 -61.69 -28.01 -17.59
CA ASP A 982 -60.86 -27.11 -16.78
C ASP A 982 -59.87 -27.86 -15.87
N LEU A 983 -60.33 -28.82 -15.05
CA LEU A 983 -59.49 -29.50 -14.06
C LEU A 983 -58.56 -30.56 -14.67
N CYS A 984 -59.06 -31.40 -15.58
CA CYS A 984 -58.24 -32.40 -16.28
C CYS A 984 -57.17 -31.73 -17.17
N HIS A 985 -57.53 -30.67 -17.91
CA HIS A 985 -56.55 -29.90 -18.70
C HIS A 985 -55.47 -29.22 -17.83
N ALA A 986 -55.82 -28.79 -16.60
CA ALA A 986 -54.88 -28.22 -15.64
C ALA A 986 -54.02 -29.26 -14.88
N ARG A 987 -54.08 -30.54 -15.26
CA ARG A 987 -53.43 -31.68 -14.56
C ARG A 987 -53.88 -31.88 -13.11
N ARG A 988 -55.03 -31.35 -12.71
CA ARG A 988 -55.64 -31.48 -11.37
C ARG A 988 -56.61 -32.66 -11.33
N HIS A 989 -56.12 -33.82 -11.77
CA HIS A 989 -56.94 -35.02 -12.01
C HIS A 989 -57.63 -35.57 -10.75
N ALA A 990 -57.01 -35.45 -9.57
CA ALA A 990 -57.63 -35.86 -8.30
C ALA A 990 -58.84 -34.99 -7.94
N GLU A 991 -58.79 -33.69 -8.23
CA GLU A 991 -59.93 -32.78 -7.99
C GLU A 991 -61.02 -32.96 -9.05
N ALA A 992 -60.65 -33.26 -10.30
CA ALA A 992 -61.61 -33.62 -11.35
C ALA A 992 -62.40 -34.89 -10.98
N ALA A 993 -61.72 -35.91 -10.46
CA ALA A 993 -62.35 -37.15 -10.02
C ALA A 993 -63.34 -36.91 -8.87
N LEU A 994 -63.02 -36.04 -7.91
CA LEU A 994 -63.94 -35.66 -6.83
C LEU A 994 -65.20 -34.96 -7.37
N CYS A 995 -65.05 -34.05 -8.34
CA CYS A 995 -66.20 -33.39 -8.99
C CYS A 995 -67.10 -34.41 -9.70
N LEU A 996 -66.51 -35.36 -10.43
CA LEU A 996 -67.23 -36.39 -11.18
C LEU A 996 -67.93 -37.39 -10.25
N GLU A 997 -67.24 -37.85 -9.19
CA GLU A 997 -67.78 -38.79 -8.21
C GLU A 997 -68.93 -38.17 -7.39
N GLN A 998 -68.72 -36.97 -6.83
CA GLN A 998 -69.65 -36.40 -5.85
C GLN A 998 -70.82 -35.64 -6.47
N TYR A 999 -70.60 -34.91 -7.56
CA TYR A 999 -71.61 -34.04 -8.16
C TYR A 999 -72.20 -34.58 -9.46
N ALA A 1000 -71.38 -35.20 -10.33
CA ALA A 1000 -71.87 -35.83 -11.57
C ALA A 1000 -72.33 -37.29 -11.39
N LYS A 1001 -71.93 -37.93 -10.27
CA LYS A 1001 -72.16 -39.35 -9.95
C LYS A 1001 -71.63 -40.31 -11.02
N ASP A 1002 -70.52 -39.95 -11.66
CA ASP A 1002 -69.89 -40.71 -12.74
C ASP A 1002 -68.59 -41.38 -12.25
N CYS A 1003 -68.69 -42.65 -11.89
CA CYS A 1003 -67.58 -43.39 -11.28
C CYS A 1003 -66.52 -43.86 -12.29
N GLU A 1004 -66.90 -44.17 -13.54
CA GLU A 1004 -65.95 -44.63 -14.55
C GLU A 1004 -65.04 -43.48 -15.00
N GLU A 1005 -65.61 -42.30 -15.30
CA GLU A 1005 -64.82 -41.13 -15.67
C GLU A 1005 -63.94 -40.65 -14.50
N ALA A 1006 -64.41 -40.77 -13.25
CA ALA A 1006 -63.61 -40.44 -12.07
C ALA A 1006 -62.40 -41.38 -11.91
N ILE A 1007 -62.58 -42.70 -12.09
CA ILE A 1007 -61.49 -43.68 -12.04
C ILE A 1007 -60.50 -43.43 -13.18
N SER A 1008 -60.99 -43.20 -14.40
CA SER A 1008 -60.16 -42.91 -15.58
C SER A 1008 -59.30 -41.64 -15.37
N ALA A 1009 -59.89 -40.58 -14.83
CA ALA A 1009 -59.16 -39.35 -14.49
C ALA A 1009 -58.04 -39.62 -13.47
N LEU A 1010 -58.28 -40.42 -12.43
CA LEU A 1010 -57.26 -40.77 -11.43
C LEU A 1010 -56.11 -41.60 -12.01
N ILE A 1011 -56.41 -42.55 -12.90
CA ILE A 1011 -55.41 -43.36 -13.61
C ILE A 1011 -54.53 -42.44 -14.47
N GLN A 1012 -55.14 -41.54 -15.25
CA GLN A 1012 -54.42 -40.55 -16.06
C GLN A 1012 -53.54 -39.62 -15.21
N GLY A 1013 -54.01 -39.29 -14.00
CA GLY A 1013 -53.28 -38.47 -13.03
C GLY A 1013 -52.20 -39.19 -12.21
N ALA A 1014 -51.92 -40.47 -12.49
CA ALA A 1014 -51.00 -41.31 -11.72
C ALA A 1014 -51.32 -41.39 -10.20
N ALA A 1015 -52.59 -41.23 -9.83
CA ALA A 1015 -53.08 -41.34 -8.46
C ALA A 1015 -53.50 -42.79 -8.15
N TRP A 1016 -52.54 -43.72 -8.25
CA TRP A 1016 -52.78 -45.17 -8.30
C TRP A 1016 -53.54 -45.72 -7.09
N GLU A 1017 -53.20 -45.26 -5.88
CA GLU A 1017 -53.82 -45.74 -4.63
C GLU A 1017 -55.31 -45.34 -4.54
N GLU A 1018 -55.66 -44.13 -4.95
CA GLU A 1018 -57.05 -43.63 -4.93
C GLU A 1018 -57.89 -44.21 -6.07
N ALA A 1019 -57.30 -44.40 -7.26
CA ALA A 1019 -57.94 -45.13 -8.35
C ALA A 1019 -58.29 -46.56 -7.91
N LEU A 1020 -57.36 -47.25 -7.24
CA LEU A 1020 -57.57 -48.60 -6.72
C LEU A 1020 -58.68 -48.64 -5.66
N ARG A 1021 -58.72 -47.64 -4.76
CA ARG A 1021 -59.79 -47.51 -3.76
C ARG A 1021 -61.17 -47.37 -4.42
N LEU A 1022 -61.32 -46.51 -5.43
CA LEU A 1022 -62.59 -46.33 -6.15
C LEU A 1022 -63.01 -47.59 -6.93
N ILE A 1023 -62.06 -48.26 -7.56
CA ILE A 1023 -62.27 -49.54 -8.24
C ILE A 1023 -62.90 -50.59 -7.30
N TYR A 1024 -62.34 -50.73 -6.09
CA TYR A 1024 -62.91 -51.64 -5.09
C TYR A 1024 -64.21 -51.13 -4.50
N LEU A 1025 -64.34 -49.81 -4.26
CA LEU A 1025 -65.54 -49.19 -3.69
C LEU A 1025 -66.78 -49.44 -4.57
N TYR A 1026 -66.63 -49.32 -5.89
CA TYR A 1026 -67.70 -49.48 -6.86
C TYR A 1026 -67.80 -50.89 -7.46
N ASN A 1027 -67.04 -51.87 -6.95
CA ASN A 1027 -66.99 -53.24 -7.43
C ASN A 1027 -66.64 -53.36 -8.94
N ARG A 1028 -65.73 -52.51 -9.45
CA ARG A 1028 -65.30 -52.47 -10.85
C ARG A 1028 -63.89 -53.01 -11.07
N GLN A 1029 -63.65 -54.20 -10.54
CA GLN A 1029 -62.36 -54.90 -10.62
C GLN A 1029 -61.95 -55.23 -12.07
N ASP A 1030 -62.89 -55.22 -13.02
CA ASP A 1030 -62.63 -55.29 -14.45
C ASP A 1030 -61.61 -54.24 -14.93
N ILE A 1031 -61.65 -53.03 -14.36
CA ILE A 1031 -60.79 -51.90 -14.75
C ILE A 1031 -59.31 -52.14 -14.40
N ILE A 1032 -59.03 -53.04 -13.45
CA ILE A 1032 -57.65 -53.39 -13.05
C ILE A 1032 -56.88 -53.98 -14.23
N GLU A 1033 -57.52 -54.89 -14.97
CA GLU A 1033 -56.89 -55.59 -16.10
C GLU A 1033 -56.96 -54.75 -17.39
N THR A 1034 -58.03 -53.98 -17.61
CA THR A 1034 -58.20 -53.21 -18.86
C THR A 1034 -57.30 -51.97 -18.92
N ASP A 1035 -57.27 -51.18 -17.84
CA ASP A 1035 -56.70 -49.83 -17.87
C ASP A 1035 -55.58 -49.60 -16.84
N LEU A 1036 -55.70 -50.15 -15.62
CA LEU A 1036 -54.74 -49.85 -14.55
C LEU A 1036 -53.36 -50.50 -14.80
N LYS A 1037 -53.31 -51.80 -15.12
CA LYS A 1037 -52.03 -52.51 -15.34
C LYS A 1037 -51.28 -51.99 -16.56
N SER A 1038 -51.97 -51.71 -17.66
CA SER A 1038 -51.40 -51.12 -18.86
C SER A 1038 -50.82 -49.74 -18.57
N ALA A 1039 -51.58 -48.87 -17.87
CA ALA A 1039 -51.11 -47.55 -17.46
C ALA A 1039 -49.89 -47.59 -16.53
N LEU A 1040 -49.78 -48.58 -15.63
CA LEU A 1040 -48.61 -48.75 -14.76
C LEU A 1040 -47.34 -49.10 -15.54
N LEU A 1041 -47.44 -49.99 -16.53
CA LEU A 1041 -46.31 -50.37 -17.39
C LEU A 1041 -45.87 -49.21 -18.30
N ASP A 1042 -46.83 -48.47 -18.85
CA ASP A 1042 -46.55 -47.27 -19.64
C ASP A 1042 -45.90 -46.18 -18.79
N ALA A 1043 -46.38 -45.96 -17.57
CA ALA A 1043 -45.77 -45.03 -16.62
C ALA A 1043 -44.33 -45.45 -16.26
N HIS A 1044 -44.07 -46.75 -16.06
CA HIS A 1044 -42.72 -47.26 -15.85
C HIS A 1044 -41.80 -46.98 -17.04
N SER A 1045 -42.23 -47.28 -18.26
CA SER A 1045 -41.46 -47.03 -19.48
C SER A 1045 -41.13 -45.53 -19.66
N ASN A 1046 -42.12 -44.67 -19.43
CA ASN A 1046 -41.95 -43.23 -19.51
C ASN A 1046 -40.95 -42.69 -18.47
N GLN A 1047 -41.04 -43.16 -17.22
CA GLN A 1047 -40.09 -42.74 -16.16
C GLN A 1047 -38.67 -43.23 -16.44
N THR A 1048 -38.52 -44.48 -16.90
CA THR A 1048 -37.21 -45.07 -17.22
C THR A 1048 -36.51 -44.30 -18.35
N SER A 1049 -37.21 -44.09 -19.47
CA SER A 1049 -36.67 -43.31 -20.60
C SER A 1049 -36.32 -41.86 -20.22
N PHE A 1050 -37.11 -41.25 -19.33
CA PHE A 1050 -36.84 -39.92 -18.81
C PHE A 1050 -35.55 -39.89 -17.99
N LEU A 1051 -35.35 -40.84 -17.07
CA LEU A 1051 -34.13 -40.93 -16.25
C LEU A 1051 -32.88 -41.12 -17.11
N GLU A 1052 -32.94 -42.00 -18.11
CA GLU A 1052 -31.84 -42.19 -19.06
C GLU A 1052 -31.48 -40.89 -19.79
N SER A 1053 -32.50 -40.13 -20.23
CA SER A 1053 -32.29 -38.84 -20.91
C SER A 1053 -31.63 -37.79 -20.00
N GLN A 1054 -32.03 -37.71 -18.73
CA GLN A 1054 -31.46 -36.78 -17.76
C GLN A 1054 -30.03 -37.16 -17.39
N LYS A 1055 -29.75 -38.47 -17.20
CA LYS A 1055 -28.40 -39.00 -16.96
C LYS A 1055 -27.45 -38.63 -18.11
N ALA A 1056 -27.89 -38.79 -19.35
CA ALA A 1056 -27.10 -38.42 -20.54
C ALA A 1056 -26.83 -36.90 -20.62
N LEU A 1057 -27.85 -36.07 -20.40
CA LEU A 1057 -27.72 -34.61 -20.43
C LEU A 1057 -26.81 -34.08 -19.31
N PHE A 1058 -26.94 -34.60 -18.10
CA PHE A 1058 -26.12 -34.21 -16.96
C PHE A 1058 -24.63 -34.45 -17.23
N ASN A 1059 -24.28 -35.66 -17.67
CA ASN A 1059 -22.90 -36.02 -18.00
C ASN A 1059 -22.33 -35.14 -19.13
N ARG A 1060 -23.13 -34.86 -20.17
CA ARG A 1060 -22.72 -33.99 -21.27
C ARG A 1060 -22.37 -32.57 -20.78
N HIS A 1061 -23.22 -31.96 -19.97
CA HIS A 1061 -23.00 -30.60 -19.48
C HIS A 1061 -21.86 -30.52 -18.46
N LYS A 1062 -21.74 -31.50 -17.56
CA LYS A 1062 -20.62 -31.62 -16.60
C LYS A 1062 -19.28 -31.69 -17.34
N ASN A 1063 -19.17 -32.59 -18.32
CA ASN A 1063 -17.94 -32.76 -19.09
C ASN A 1063 -17.59 -31.51 -19.90
N ARG A 1064 -18.60 -30.84 -20.49
CA ARG A 1064 -18.38 -29.60 -21.24
C ARG A 1064 -17.88 -28.46 -20.35
N LEU A 1065 -18.41 -28.34 -19.13
CA LEU A 1065 -17.99 -27.31 -18.18
C LEU A 1065 -16.52 -27.44 -17.81
N ALA A 1066 -16.02 -28.67 -17.64
CA ALA A 1066 -14.60 -28.92 -17.38
C ALA A 1066 -13.71 -28.41 -18.53
N VAL A 1067 -14.08 -28.71 -19.78
CA VAL A 1067 -13.37 -28.24 -20.98
C VAL A 1067 -13.35 -26.71 -21.07
N VAL A 1068 -14.48 -26.04 -20.82
CA VAL A 1068 -14.57 -24.57 -20.89
C VAL A 1068 -13.67 -23.91 -19.84
N ARG A 1069 -13.59 -24.47 -18.63
CA ARG A 1069 -12.69 -23.98 -17.58
C ARG A 1069 -11.22 -24.10 -17.97
N GLU A 1070 -10.83 -25.24 -18.56
CA GLU A 1070 -9.47 -25.46 -19.03
C GLU A 1070 -9.08 -24.48 -20.16
N LEU A 1071 -9.98 -24.25 -21.13
CA LEU A 1071 -9.76 -23.29 -22.21
C LEU A 1071 -9.60 -21.85 -21.69
N LYS A 1072 -10.41 -21.44 -20.71
CA LYS A 1072 -10.29 -20.12 -20.07
C LYS A 1072 -8.98 -19.98 -19.27
N ALA A 1073 -8.52 -21.05 -18.63
CA ALA A 1073 -7.24 -21.05 -17.92
C ALA A 1073 -6.05 -20.91 -18.88
N LYS A 1074 -6.04 -21.67 -19.99
CA LYS A 1074 -5.01 -21.58 -21.04
C LYS A 1074 -4.96 -20.19 -21.69
N ALA A 1075 -6.10 -19.61 -22.05
CA ALA A 1075 -6.15 -18.26 -22.61
C ALA A 1075 -5.63 -17.17 -21.65
N ARG A 1076 -5.70 -17.40 -20.33
CA ARG A 1076 -5.18 -16.47 -19.32
C ARG A 1076 -3.66 -16.54 -19.20
N LEU A 1077 -3.08 -17.71 -19.41
CA LEU A 1077 -1.63 -17.94 -19.46
C LEU A 1077 -1.00 -17.38 -20.74
N GLU A 1078 -1.63 -17.58 -21.90
CA GLU A 1078 -1.15 -17.03 -23.19
C GLU A 1078 -1.12 -15.49 -23.21
N LEU A 1079 -1.99 -14.82 -22.45
CA LEU A 1079 -1.98 -13.36 -22.31
C LEU A 1079 -0.79 -12.86 -21.46
N PHE A 1080 -0.29 -13.70 -20.55
CA PHE A 1080 0.83 -13.40 -19.66
C PHE A 1080 2.18 -13.48 -20.39
N ASP A 1081 2.35 -14.42 -21.32
CA ASP A 1081 3.57 -14.57 -22.12
C ASP A 1081 3.78 -13.44 -23.14
N ALA A 1082 2.70 -12.85 -23.65
CA ALA A 1082 2.77 -11.75 -24.62
C ALA A 1082 3.20 -10.41 -23.99
N GLU A 1083 3.04 -10.24 -22.67
CA GLU A 1083 3.41 -9.02 -21.94
C GLU A 1083 4.89 -9.02 -21.51
N LEU A 1084 5.57 -10.17 -21.60
CA LEU A 1084 6.98 -10.36 -21.23
C LEU A 1084 7.99 -9.96 -22.33
N TYR A 1085 7.52 -9.67 -23.57
CA TYR A 1085 8.38 -9.47 -24.76
C TYR A 1085 8.33 -8.05 -25.38
N SER A 1086 8.04 -6.99 -24.61
CA SER A 1086 8.17 -5.61 -25.13
C SER A 1086 8.73 -4.63 -24.11
N GLU A 1087 10.05 -4.66 -23.93
CA GLU A 1087 10.87 -3.60 -23.34
C GLU A 1087 11.13 -2.47 -24.36
N ALA A 1088 10.10 -1.73 -24.78
CA ALA A 1088 10.27 -0.41 -25.41
C ALA A 1088 8.92 0.28 -25.64
N SER A 1089 8.26 0.75 -24.59
CA SER A 1089 7.37 1.91 -24.74
C SER A 1089 7.16 2.63 -23.42
N SER A 1090 7.78 3.79 -23.35
CA SER A 1090 7.60 4.84 -22.36
C SER A 1090 6.20 5.47 -22.45
N VAL A 1091 5.65 5.82 -21.28
CA VAL A 1091 4.60 6.84 -21.06
C VAL A 1091 3.31 6.62 -21.87
N LEU A 1092 2.32 5.98 -21.26
CA LEU A 1092 0.90 6.34 -21.35
C LEU A 1092 0.10 5.53 -20.31
N THR A 1093 -0.73 6.25 -19.57
CA THR A 1093 -1.71 5.84 -18.55
C THR A 1093 -2.35 4.46 -18.73
N GLY A 1094 -2.28 3.63 -17.69
CA GLY A 1094 -2.99 2.36 -17.55
C GLY A 1094 -4.49 2.53 -17.35
N SER A 1095 -5.22 2.67 -18.45
CA SER A 1095 -6.66 2.44 -18.53
C SER A 1095 -6.99 1.57 -19.74
N HIS A 1096 -6.44 0.36 -19.82
CA HIS A 1096 -6.83 -0.63 -20.83
C HIS A 1096 -6.64 -2.08 -20.38
N LEU A 1097 -7.50 -2.56 -19.48
CA LEU A 1097 -7.94 -3.97 -19.45
C LEU A 1097 -9.46 -3.99 -19.22
N GLY A 1098 -10.18 -3.62 -20.28
CA GLY A 1098 -11.63 -3.51 -20.29
C GLY A 1098 -12.15 -2.77 -21.51
N SER A 1099 -11.58 -2.99 -22.70
CA SER A 1099 -11.95 -2.21 -23.88
C SER A 1099 -11.64 -2.93 -25.19
N LYS A 1100 -12.46 -3.92 -25.55
CA LYS A 1100 -12.83 -4.16 -26.97
C LYS A 1100 -14.35 -4.27 -27.22
N TYR A 1101 -15.20 -3.99 -26.22
CA TYR A 1101 -16.66 -3.86 -26.40
C TYR A 1101 -17.29 -2.79 -25.51
N SER A 1102 -16.66 -1.61 -25.39
CA SER A 1102 -17.30 -0.43 -24.79
C SER A 1102 -16.68 0.85 -25.35
N ARG A 1103 -16.85 1.07 -26.66
CA ARG A 1103 -16.99 2.43 -27.18
C ARG A 1103 -18.43 2.58 -27.66
N SER A 1104 -19.06 3.67 -27.21
CA SER A 1104 -20.46 4.06 -27.44
C SER A 1104 -21.49 3.50 -26.46
N ASN A 1105 -21.58 4.10 -25.26
CA ASN A 1105 -22.85 4.50 -24.64
C ASN A 1105 -22.63 5.16 -23.26
N SER A 1106 -22.08 6.37 -23.26
CA SER A 1106 -22.21 7.33 -22.16
C SER A 1106 -23.20 8.42 -22.56
N ARG A 1107 -24.46 8.02 -22.69
CA ARG A 1107 -25.71 8.80 -22.78
C ARG A 1107 -26.81 7.77 -23.04
N ILE A 1108 -28.00 7.96 -22.46
CA ILE A 1108 -29.20 7.09 -22.49
C ILE A 1108 -29.43 6.37 -21.15
N SER A 1109 -29.89 7.16 -20.19
CA SER A 1109 -30.93 6.77 -19.25
C SER A 1109 -32.23 6.49 -20.01
N SER A 1110 -32.41 5.24 -20.47
CA SER A 1110 -33.71 4.60 -20.80
C SER A 1110 -33.45 3.32 -21.57
N ARG A 1111 -33.37 2.18 -20.88
CA ARG A 1111 -33.36 0.87 -21.53
C ARG A 1111 -34.66 0.16 -21.24
N SER A 1112 -35.50 0.03 -22.27
CA SER A 1112 -36.76 -0.71 -22.21
C SER A 1112 -36.54 -2.16 -21.78
N SER A 1113 -37.52 -2.72 -21.07
CA SER A 1113 -37.54 -4.11 -20.57
C SER A 1113 -37.16 -5.16 -21.62
N LYS A 1114 -37.42 -4.90 -22.91
CA LYS A 1114 -37.05 -5.77 -24.04
C LYS A 1114 -35.54 -5.93 -24.21
N ASN A 1115 -34.73 -4.88 -24.06
CA ASN A 1115 -33.27 -4.98 -24.23
C ASN A 1115 -32.58 -5.59 -23.01
N ARG A 1116 -33.14 -5.42 -21.81
CA ARG A 1116 -32.68 -6.13 -20.60
C ARG A 1116 -32.93 -7.63 -20.72
N ARG A 1117 -34.14 -8.04 -21.15
CA ARG A 1117 -34.46 -9.45 -21.46
C ARG A 1117 -33.54 -10.05 -22.52
N LYS A 1118 -33.18 -9.28 -23.56
CA LYS A 1118 -32.27 -9.75 -24.62
C LYS A 1118 -30.82 -9.91 -24.13
N ALA A 1119 -30.38 -9.10 -23.17
CA ALA A 1119 -29.07 -9.21 -22.53
C ALA A 1119 -29.03 -10.34 -21.48
N GLU A 1120 -30.10 -10.52 -20.70
CA GLU A 1120 -30.27 -11.65 -19.78
C GLU A 1120 -30.36 -12.99 -20.54
N GLY A 1121 -31.09 -13.03 -21.67
CA GLY A 1121 -31.17 -14.22 -22.52
C GLY A 1121 -29.82 -14.69 -23.09
N LYS A 1122 -28.86 -13.78 -23.28
CA LYS A 1122 -27.50 -14.14 -23.71
C LYS A 1122 -26.69 -14.83 -22.60
N LYS A 1123 -27.02 -14.63 -21.32
CA LYS A 1123 -26.38 -15.31 -20.18
C LYS A 1123 -26.85 -16.77 -20.00
N HIS A 1124 -27.91 -17.18 -20.70
CA HIS A 1124 -28.48 -18.53 -20.62
C HIS A 1124 -28.29 -19.33 -21.92
N SER A 1125 -27.45 -18.82 -22.83
CA SER A 1125 -27.17 -19.47 -24.10
C SER A 1125 -26.16 -20.61 -23.93
N LEU A 1126 -26.58 -21.85 -24.14
CA LEU A 1126 -25.72 -23.05 -24.15
C LEU A 1126 -24.91 -23.20 -25.45
N LYS A 1127 -24.74 -22.13 -26.22
CA LYS A 1127 -23.97 -22.13 -27.47
C LYS A 1127 -22.47 -22.22 -27.15
N GLU A 1128 -21.81 -23.22 -27.72
CA GLU A 1128 -20.37 -23.44 -27.58
C GLU A 1128 -19.57 -22.23 -28.09
N GLY A 1129 -18.58 -21.78 -27.31
CA GLY A 1129 -17.74 -20.61 -27.56
C GLY A 1129 -18.36 -19.27 -27.15
N SER A 1130 -19.53 -19.26 -26.52
CA SER A 1130 -20.14 -18.01 -26.05
C SER A 1130 -19.43 -17.47 -24.79
N PRO A 1131 -19.34 -16.14 -24.60
CA PRO A 1131 -18.60 -15.56 -23.46
C PRO A 1131 -19.12 -15.98 -22.07
N PHE A 1132 -20.39 -16.37 -21.98
CA PHE A 1132 -21.08 -16.77 -20.75
C PHE A 1132 -21.45 -18.26 -20.73
N GLU A 1133 -20.79 -19.09 -21.56
CA GLU A 1133 -21.09 -20.52 -21.70
C GLU A 1133 -20.98 -21.28 -20.36
N ASP A 1134 -20.00 -20.94 -19.54
CA ASP A 1134 -19.80 -21.50 -18.19
C ASP A 1134 -20.98 -21.23 -17.26
N ILE A 1135 -21.51 -20.00 -17.26
CA ILE A 1135 -22.69 -19.62 -16.45
C ILE A 1135 -23.96 -20.32 -16.96
N ALA A 1136 -24.12 -20.43 -18.29
CA ALA A 1136 -25.26 -21.13 -18.88
C ALA A 1136 -25.26 -22.63 -18.53
N LEU A 1137 -24.08 -23.28 -18.57
CA LEU A 1137 -23.92 -24.69 -18.19
C LEU A 1137 -24.21 -24.94 -16.71
N LEU A 1138 -23.75 -24.06 -15.81
CA LEU A 1138 -24.07 -24.15 -14.38
C LEU A 1138 -25.58 -24.08 -14.12
N ASN A 1139 -26.29 -23.16 -14.78
CA ASN A 1139 -27.74 -23.05 -14.64
C ASN A 1139 -28.48 -24.28 -15.19
N ALA A 1140 -28.03 -24.84 -16.31
CA ALA A 1140 -28.62 -26.06 -16.88
C ALA A 1140 -28.42 -27.27 -15.96
N LEU A 1141 -27.25 -27.41 -15.34
CA LEU A 1141 -26.98 -28.45 -14.35
C LEU A 1141 -27.88 -28.32 -13.11
N THR A 1142 -28.08 -27.11 -12.58
CA THR A 1142 -29.01 -26.85 -11.48
C THR A 1142 -30.46 -27.22 -11.84
N GLN A 1143 -30.89 -26.93 -13.08
CA GLN A 1143 -32.23 -27.28 -13.55
C GLN A 1143 -32.42 -28.80 -13.64
N ILE A 1144 -31.43 -29.54 -14.13
CA ILE A 1144 -31.50 -31.01 -14.21
C ILE A 1144 -31.59 -31.61 -12.80
N ILE A 1145 -30.75 -31.15 -11.86
CA ILE A 1145 -30.77 -31.62 -10.46
C ILE A 1145 -32.16 -31.38 -9.84
N THR A 1146 -32.70 -30.17 -9.98
CA THR A 1146 -34.01 -29.82 -9.41
C THR A 1146 -35.19 -30.56 -10.07
N ILE A 1147 -35.08 -30.94 -11.34
CA ILE A 1147 -36.10 -31.74 -12.03
C ILE A 1147 -36.10 -33.17 -11.52
N VAL A 1148 -34.92 -33.80 -11.38
CA VAL A 1148 -34.77 -35.19 -10.91
C VAL A 1148 -35.16 -35.33 -9.44
N ASP A 1149 -34.81 -34.34 -8.60
CA ASP A 1149 -35.19 -34.30 -7.18
C ASP A 1149 -36.71 -34.21 -6.96
N LYS A 1150 -37.43 -33.52 -7.87
CA LYS A 1150 -38.89 -33.36 -7.80
C LYS A 1150 -39.69 -34.55 -8.37
N MET A 1151 -39.03 -35.58 -8.91
CA MET A 1151 -39.71 -36.73 -9.48
C MET A 1151 -40.38 -37.58 -8.41
N ARG A 1152 -41.66 -37.92 -8.60
CA ARG A 1152 -42.44 -38.77 -7.69
C ARG A 1152 -42.46 -40.22 -8.18
N VAL A 1153 -41.38 -40.95 -7.94
CA VAL A 1153 -41.26 -42.36 -8.37
C VAL A 1153 -41.89 -43.34 -7.36
N HIS A 1154 -42.01 -42.91 -6.10
CA HIS A 1154 -42.48 -43.73 -4.97
C HIS A 1154 -43.87 -44.35 -5.15
N SER A 1155 -44.86 -43.58 -5.59
CA SER A 1155 -46.24 -44.08 -5.76
C SER A 1155 -46.34 -45.14 -6.86
N LEU A 1156 -45.54 -45.01 -7.92
CA LEU A 1156 -45.47 -45.97 -9.00
C LEU A 1156 -44.78 -47.27 -8.55
N LEU A 1157 -43.67 -47.18 -7.79
CA LEU A 1157 -42.98 -48.36 -7.25
C LEU A 1157 -43.89 -49.22 -6.37
N LYS A 1158 -44.64 -48.61 -5.46
CA LYS A 1158 -45.62 -49.32 -4.62
C LYS A 1158 -46.66 -50.07 -5.46
N ALA A 1159 -47.21 -49.41 -6.48
CA ALA A 1159 -48.21 -50.00 -7.35
C ALA A 1159 -47.63 -51.16 -8.17
N LEU A 1160 -46.42 -51.02 -8.72
CA LEU A 1160 -45.75 -52.09 -9.47
C LEU A 1160 -45.48 -53.32 -8.60
N VAL A 1161 -45.05 -53.15 -7.34
CA VAL A 1161 -44.87 -54.26 -6.39
C VAL A 1161 -46.20 -54.93 -6.07
N LEU A 1162 -47.26 -54.15 -5.81
CA LEU A 1162 -48.60 -54.68 -5.52
C LEU A 1162 -49.13 -55.58 -6.65
N PHE A 1163 -48.82 -55.25 -7.91
CA PHE A 1163 -49.22 -56.01 -9.08
C PHE A 1163 -48.13 -56.98 -9.60
N GLN A 1164 -47.22 -57.44 -8.73
CA GLN A 1164 -46.22 -58.50 -9.01
C GLN A 1164 -45.26 -58.18 -10.17
N SER A 1165 -44.99 -56.89 -10.42
CA SER A 1165 -44.03 -56.40 -11.42
C SER A 1165 -42.69 -56.05 -10.78
N ASP A 1166 -42.15 -56.93 -9.94
CA ASP A 1166 -40.97 -56.69 -9.11
C ASP A 1166 -39.70 -56.35 -9.93
N GLY A 1167 -39.54 -56.95 -11.11
CA GLY A 1167 -38.41 -56.67 -11.99
C GLY A 1167 -38.40 -55.22 -12.52
N ALA A 1168 -39.57 -54.70 -12.90
CA ALA A 1168 -39.74 -53.32 -13.34
C ALA A 1168 -39.54 -52.34 -12.18
N ALA A 1169 -40.12 -52.63 -11.02
CA ALA A 1169 -39.94 -51.82 -9.81
C ALA A 1169 -38.46 -51.74 -9.39
N SER A 1170 -37.76 -52.88 -9.38
CA SER A 1170 -36.34 -52.95 -9.01
C SER A 1170 -35.44 -52.18 -9.98
N SER A 1171 -35.67 -52.30 -11.29
CA SER A 1171 -34.89 -51.54 -12.28
C SER A 1171 -35.05 -50.04 -12.08
N LEU A 1172 -36.30 -49.57 -12.00
CA LEU A 1172 -36.59 -48.14 -11.85
C LEU A 1172 -36.03 -47.56 -10.54
N GLN A 1173 -36.10 -48.32 -9.44
CA GLN A 1173 -35.52 -47.91 -8.16
C GLN A 1173 -33.99 -47.80 -8.24
N ARG A 1174 -33.33 -48.77 -8.86
CA ARG A 1174 -31.86 -48.75 -9.05
C ARG A 1174 -31.44 -47.57 -9.93
N ASP A 1175 -32.08 -47.41 -11.09
CA ASP A 1175 -31.68 -46.40 -12.08
C ASP A 1175 -31.87 -44.98 -11.54
N TYR A 1176 -32.93 -44.76 -10.73
CA TYR A 1176 -33.14 -43.49 -10.03
C TYR A 1176 -32.08 -43.25 -8.93
N GLY A 1177 -31.78 -44.25 -8.12
CA GLY A 1177 -30.77 -44.16 -7.05
C GLY A 1177 -29.36 -43.88 -7.59
N GLU A 1178 -28.97 -44.57 -8.66
CA GLU A 1178 -27.67 -44.34 -9.33
C GLU A 1178 -27.52 -42.90 -9.83
N LEU A 1179 -28.59 -42.32 -10.39
CA LEU A 1179 -28.56 -40.95 -10.90
C LEU A 1179 -28.41 -39.92 -9.77
N LEU A 1180 -29.11 -40.10 -8.65
CA LEU A 1180 -28.98 -39.21 -7.48
C LEU A 1180 -27.55 -39.25 -6.91
N GLN A 1181 -26.98 -40.45 -6.75
CA GLN A 1181 -25.62 -40.62 -6.24
C GLN A 1181 -24.58 -39.99 -7.19
N LEU A 1182 -24.77 -40.14 -8.51
CA LEU A 1182 -23.92 -39.49 -9.52
C LEU A 1182 -23.97 -37.97 -9.42
N MET A 1183 -25.14 -37.38 -9.15
CA MET A 1183 -25.28 -35.93 -9.00
C MET A 1183 -24.60 -35.43 -7.72
N GLU A 1184 -24.80 -36.13 -6.60
CA GLU A 1184 -24.23 -35.76 -5.29
C GLU A 1184 -22.70 -35.77 -5.32
N THR A 1185 -22.10 -36.82 -5.89
CA THR A 1185 -20.63 -36.93 -6.04
C THR A 1185 -20.05 -35.86 -6.96
N ALA A 1186 -20.81 -35.35 -7.93
CA ALA A 1186 -20.36 -34.32 -8.86
C ALA A 1186 -20.46 -32.88 -8.32
N LEU A 1187 -21.17 -32.63 -7.20
CA LEU A 1187 -21.38 -31.29 -6.66
C LEU A 1187 -20.07 -30.53 -6.34
N PRO A 1188 -19.07 -31.13 -5.67
CA PRO A 1188 -17.82 -30.42 -5.33
C PRO A 1188 -16.99 -30.06 -6.56
N GLU A 1189 -17.04 -30.88 -7.62
CA GLU A 1189 -16.33 -30.64 -8.88
C GLU A 1189 -16.97 -29.50 -9.68
N ILE A 1190 -18.30 -29.42 -9.67
CA ILE A 1190 -19.04 -28.40 -10.41
C ILE A 1190 -18.99 -27.05 -9.66
N TRP A 1191 -19.09 -27.02 -8.33
CA TRP A 1191 -19.12 -25.80 -7.51
C TRP A 1191 -17.90 -25.68 -6.57
N THR A 1192 -16.76 -25.23 -7.10
CA THR A 1192 -15.51 -24.99 -6.35
C THR A 1192 -15.52 -23.66 -5.58
N GLU A 1193 -14.89 -23.60 -4.39
CA GLU A 1193 -14.91 -22.46 -3.45
C GLU A 1193 -14.31 -21.13 -3.99
N ASN A 1194 -13.55 -21.15 -5.08
CA ASN A 1194 -12.97 -19.95 -5.72
C ASN A 1194 -13.96 -19.15 -6.62
N LEU A 1195 -15.26 -19.42 -6.55
CA LEU A 1195 -16.27 -18.67 -7.28
C LEU A 1195 -16.69 -17.44 -6.48
N HIS A 1196 -16.19 -16.25 -6.85
CA HIS A 1196 -16.72 -14.98 -6.36
C HIS A 1196 -18.26 -14.93 -6.51
N PRO A 1197 -19.02 -14.49 -5.49
CA PRO A 1197 -20.46 -14.46 -5.55
C PRO A 1197 -20.92 -13.38 -6.53
N TYR A 1198 -21.41 -13.79 -7.70
CA TYR A 1198 -22.23 -12.92 -8.53
C TYR A 1198 -23.61 -12.78 -7.86
N PRO A 1199 -24.15 -11.55 -7.70
CA PRO A 1199 -25.42 -11.34 -7.03
C PRO A 1199 -26.54 -11.90 -7.92
N GLY A 1200 -27.13 -13.02 -7.49
CA GLY A 1200 -28.26 -13.64 -8.17
C GLY A 1200 -28.34 -15.18 -8.11
N ASN A 1201 -27.50 -15.87 -7.33
CA ASN A 1201 -27.58 -17.32 -7.19
C ASN A 1201 -28.26 -17.68 -5.84
N PRO A 1202 -29.53 -18.13 -5.81
CA PRO A 1202 -30.14 -18.66 -4.61
C PRO A 1202 -29.74 -20.14 -4.48
N ILE A 1203 -28.47 -20.39 -4.17
CA ILE A 1203 -28.07 -21.65 -3.55
C ILE A 1203 -27.39 -21.27 -2.25
N ASN A 1204 -28.23 -20.84 -1.30
CA ASN A 1204 -27.85 -20.87 0.10
C ASN A 1204 -27.57 -22.34 0.46
N LYS A 1205 -26.37 -22.62 0.99
CA LYS A 1205 -25.96 -23.90 1.59
C LYS A 1205 -26.81 -24.32 2.82
N SER A 1206 -28.05 -23.86 2.96
CA SER A 1206 -28.86 -24.00 4.18
C SER A 1206 -30.24 -24.64 3.99
N SER A 1207 -30.51 -25.36 2.89
CA SER A 1207 -31.79 -26.07 2.74
C SER A 1207 -31.73 -27.43 2.02
N CYS A 1208 -30.58 -28.12 2.03
CA CYS A 1208 -30.52 -29.54 1.68
C CYS A 1208 -30.30 -30.37 2.94
N TYR A 1209 -31.28 -30.34 3.86
CA TYR A 1209 -31.50 -31.50 4.72
C TYR A 1209 -32.10 -32.56 3.82
N PHE A 1210 -31.28 -33.51 3.37
CA PHE A 1210 -31.80 -34.79 2.93
C PHE A 1210 -32.59 -35.37 4.13
N PRO A 1211 -33.91 -35.60 4.02
CA PRO A 1211 -34.55 -36.50 4.96
C PRO A 1211 -33.93 -37.87 4.70
N ASN A 1212 -33.30 -38.43 5.73
CA ASN A 1212 -32.91 -39.84 5.76
C ASN A 1212 -34.07 -40.68 5.19
N ILE A 1213 -33.78 -41.43 4.12
CA ILE A 1213 -34.54 -42.64 3.79
C ILE A 1213 -33.95 -43.77 4.62
#